data_AF-A0A922XN50-F1
#
_entry.id   AF-A0A922XN50-F1
#
_cell.length_a   1.000
_cell.length_b   1.000
_cell.length_c   1.000
_cell.angle_alpha   90.00
_cell.angle_beta   90.00
_cell.angle_gamma   90.00
#
_symmetry.space_group_name_H-M   'P 1'
#
loop_
_entity.id
_entity.type
_entity.pdbx_description
1 polymer ?
#
loop_
_entity_poly.entity_id
_entity_poly.type
_entity_poly.pdbx_seq_one_letter_code
_entity_poly.pdbx_strand_id
1 'polypeptide(L)'
;DILNKSISATIEENNVPGLPFRSLVQYKNVTALHYRIVKVNRDEVQALRKKLNKDYNIDREEKFIEYFTARNTVKSGKFTLPDDQDYQQHSIEVKLDALPEGEYMVLYSHAANFSTKKNAVAYAFTVITNISYLHRSAKDGGTECYVLHRQSGEPLAGVNATVYSQRYNSKKSEYESVKVGTYVSDVIGYFKIEYLRNDDYRNFSIYFSKGDDLFSTEPVDHQSYYYSGSIYQYKEGERHTQRQTFFFMDRAIYRPGQSVYFKGLVITTDGKNPMIQPNYTTSVTLYDVNHQEQGHVMVTTNEYGTFNGVFTAPTGGLTGNMRIVNDDGSGEINFSVEEYKRPKFEVDFNPVVASFRLNDVIQTEGFARAYSGANIDGAAVRFRVVRAANFPSWWWYRWRSYPSSPELEIVNGITTTDAEGKFTINFTAIPDRTIDRASDPTFVYTVYADVTDINGETHSSSTSVSVGYKSLWIGTSIPAVNKDDKEIRKEFGIATTNLGGQFQAASGTLKIYLLQAPARAFRARMWAQPDRQLLTRDEYYAAFPHDLYDDEDNKFKWAKQKETFHLNFDTEKSKTFTIDDLAKWKEGEYMIELYSKDKDGQEVKAVSYFTIYATSSKTLAVPAVHHYQAIKMTAEPGEKAAFVTGTSETKINVLYEVEQEGTLLSKQWLALRNEQRAFEIPIKEEYRGNVSVHYTFIKDNRFYKDTYVVTVPYTNKQLEVTFASFRDKLQPGAKEQWRLVVKGKTADKVAAEMVATLYDASLDEFRANGWYASFYNEKYGRLAWDSKGGFEQNSLTLYNRDWNPGHSRSAESPYFDHINWFGYSFYHFSREFRRYRSAVGGAMMESVAAPAMAKKALALKDEMSEEKEMDDKAVGDLQPGMVGTQPEPQKAKGEKQDLSGESAHQLQRDSFLLSCIDDE
;
A
#
# COMPACT_ATOMS: atom_id res chain seq x y z
N ASP A 1 13.18 27.34 18.60
CA ASP A 1 13.76 28.67 18.41
C ASP A 1 14.36 28.75 17.01
N ILE A 2 14.07 29.82 16.27
CA ILE A 2 14.56 30.03 14.89
C ILE A 2 16.06 30.34 14.85
N LEU A 3 16.63 30.84 15.95
CA LEU A 3 18.05 31.19 16.05
C LEU A 3 18.95 29.99 16.38
N ASN A 4 18.37 28.83 16.72
CA ASN A 4 19.15 27.63 17.04
C ASN A 4 20.03 27.21 15.86
N LYS A 5 21.29 26.90 16.18
CA LYS A 5 22.25 26.32 15.24
C LYS A 5 22.04 24.82 15.17
N SER A 6 22.11 24.25 13.97
CA SER A 6 22.15 22.80 13.78
C SER A 6 23.14 22.44 12.68
N ILE A 7 23.78 21.29 12.84
CA ILE A 7 24.59 20.62 11.82
C ILE A 7 24.24 19.14 11.92
N SER A 8 23.89 18.53 10.79
CA SER A 8 23.87 17.09 10.61
C SER A 8 24.61 16.78 9.32
N ALA A 9 25.11 15.56 9.19
CA ALA A 9 25.65 15.13 7.93
C ALA A 9 25.43 13.62 7.72
N THR A 10 25.51 13.21 6.47
CA THR A 10 25.39 11.83 6.03
C THR A 10 26.53 11.52 5.06
N ILE A 11 27.08 10.32 5.13
CA ILE A 11 28.18 9.85 4.29
C ILE A 11 27.89 8.42 3.82
N GLU A 12 28.43 8.02 2.66
CA GLU A 12 28.42 6.61 2.27
C GLU A 12 29.30 5.80 3.23
N GLU A 13 28.78 4.69 3.77
CA GLU A 13 29.54 3.86 4.73
C GLU A 13 30.80 3.31 4.09
N ASN A 14 30.71 2.87 2.83
CA ASN A 14 31.82 2.31 2.08
C ASN A 14 32.11 3.15 0.83
N ASN A 15 33.37 3.54 0.62
CA ASN A 15 33.82 4.31 -0.53
C ASN A 15 34.99 3.62 -1.25
N VAL A 16 35.29 4.08 -2.46
CA VAL A 16 36.27 3.44 -3.35
C VAL A 16 37.67 4.05 -3.16
N PRO A 17 38.73 3.22 -3.01
CA PRO A 17 40.10 3.70 -2.85
C PRO A 17 40.56 4.61 -4.00
N GLY A 18 41.30 5.66 -3.65
CA GLY A 18 41.91 6.57 -4.63
C GLY A 18 40.93 7.52 -5.34
N LEU A 19 39.63 7.46 -5.04
CA LEU A 19 38.62 8.37 -5.57
C LEU A 19 38.10 9.33 -4.48
N PRO A 20 37.77 10.59 -4.83
CA PRO A 20 37.07 11.47 -3.90
C PRO A 20 35.67 10.94 -3.60
N PHE A 21 35.14 11.29 -2.43
CA PHE A 21 33.79 10.91 -2.00
C PHE A 21 33.03 12.10 -1.42
N ARG A 22 31.73 11.92 -1.20
CA ARG A 22 30.82 13.01 -0.80
C ARG A 22 30.28 12.79 0.60
N SER A 23 29.87 13.89 1.21
CA SER A 23 28.99 13.90 2.37
C SER A 23 27.91 14.95 2.17
N LEU A 24 26.66 14.58 2.46
CA LEU A 24 25.55 15.52 2.53
C LEU A 24 25.60 16.20 3.90
N VAL A 25 25.73 17.51 3.95
CA VAL A 25 25.70 18.29 5.19
C VAL A 25 24.42 19.11 5.21
N GLN A 26 23.62 18.95 6.26
CA GLN A 26 22.51 19.86 6.53
C GLN A 26 22.91 20.80 7.67
N TYR A 27 22.62 22.08 7.50
CA TYR A 27 23.06 23.10 8.44
C TYR A 27 22.02 24.21 8.59
N LYS A 28 22.07 24.88 9.74
CA LYS A 28 21.25 26.04 10.06
C LYS A 28 22.06 27.00 10.91
N ASN A 29 22.08 28.29 10.55
CA ASN A 29 22.74 29.37 11.29
C ASN A 29 24.25 29.12 11.56
N VAL A 30 24.94 28.46 10.61
CA VAL A 30 26.36 28.14 10.68
C VAL A 30 27.03 28.48 9.35
N THR A 31 28.13 29.24 9.40
CA THR A 31 28.88 29.72 8.22
C THR A 31 30.19 28.97 7.96
N ALA A 32 30.69 28.23 8.95
CA ALA A 32 31.97 27.54 8.88
C ALA A 32 31.85 26.10 9.37
N LEU A 33 32.38 25.17 8.57
CA LEU A 33 32.46 23.76 8.88
C LEU A 33 33.89 23.28 8.67
N HIS A 34 34.52 22.82 9.74
CA HIS A 34 35.85 22.22 9.73
C HIS A 34 35.72 20.71 9.70
N TYR A 35 36.59 20.03 8.95
CA TYR A 35 36.64 18.56 8.96
C TYR A 35 38.04 18.04 9.27
N ARG A 36 38.09 16.86 9.88
CA ARG A 36 39.29 16.05 10.10
C ARG A 36 38.97 14.59 9.79
N ILE A 37 39.89 13.91 9.14
CA ILE A 37 39.80 12.48 8.87
C ILE A 37 40.92 11.79 9.62
N VAL A 38 40.58 10.81 10.45
CA VAL A 38 41.51 10.05 11.28
C VAL A 38 41.43 8.58 10.85
N LYS A 39 42.58 7.93 10.68
CA LYS A 39 42.64 6.49 10.43
C LYS A 39 42.33 5.75 11.73
N VAL A 40 41.43 4.78 11.66
CA VAL A 40 40.99 4.00 12.83
C VAL A 40 41.18 2.51 12.59
N ASN A 41 41.02 1.75 13.67
CA ASN A 41 40.97 0.29 13.64
C ASN A 41 39.71 -0.13 14.41
N ARG A 42 38.85 -0.95 13.81
CA ARG A 42 37.65 -1.51 14.44
C ARG A 42 37.88 -2.10 15.83
N ASP A 43 38.96 -2.86 16.03
CA ASP A 43 39.23 -3.53 17.31
C ASP A 43 39.48 -2.49 18.41
N GLU A 44 40.15 -1.40 18.03
CA GLU A 44 40.42 -0.27 18.91
C GLU A 44 39.14 0.52 19.24
N VAL A 45 38.31 0.79 18.23
CA VAL A 45 37.01 1.48 18.39
C VAL A 45 36.11 0.68 19.33
N GLN A 46 35.97 -0.63 19.08
CA GLN A 46 35.17 -1.54 19.89
C GLN A 46 35.71 -1.66 21.32
N ALA A 47 37.03 -1.79 21.49
CA ALA A 47 37.65 -1.84 22.82
C ALA A 47 37.43 -0.54 23.61
N LEU A 48 37.53 0.62 22.94
CA LEU A 48 37.27 1.92 23.55
C LEU A 48 35.80 2.07 23.95
N ARG A 49 34.85 1.71 23.07
CA ARG A 49 33.42 1.69 23.38
C ARG A 49 33.11 0.82 24.59
N LYS A 50 33.63 -0.41 24.61
CA LYS A 50 33.44 -1.35 25.72
C LYS A 50 34.01 -0.80 27.03
N LYS A 51 35.15 -0.11 26.99
CA LYS A 51 35.74 0.54 28.16
C LYS A 51 34.88 1.69 28.67
N LEU A 52 34.42 2.59 27.79
CA LEU A 52 33.62 3.76 28.16
C LEU A 52 32.21 3.37 28.64
N ASN A 53 31.63 2.31 28.07
CA ASN A 53 30.31 1.81 28.47
C ASN A 53 30.25 1.22 29.88
N LYS A 54 31.40 0.86 30.49
CA LYS A 54 31.47 0.36 31.87
C LYS A 54 31.40 1.47 32.92
N ASP A 55 31.67 2.72 32.54
CA ASP A 55 31.62 3.86 33.45
C ASP A 55 30.34 4.67 33.21
N TYR A 56 29.49 4.77 34.23
CA TYR A 56 28.22 5.50 34.19
C TYR A 56 28.35 6.96 34.64
N ASN A 57 29.52 7.37 35.16
CA ASN A 57 29.73 8.70 35.73
C ASN A 57 30.40 9.69 34.74
N ILE A 58 30.72 9.24 33.53
CA ILE A 58 31.38 10.05 32.50
C ILE A 58 30.46 10.29 31.31
N ASP A 59 30.68 11.41 30.62
CA ASP A 59 30.13 11.63 29.29
C ASP A 59 30.91 10.77 28.28
N ARG A 60 30.34 9.62 27.93
CA ARG A 60 31.01 8.59 27.12
C ARG A 60 31.33 9.09 25.71
N GLU A 61 30.41 9.85 25.11
CA GLU A 61 30.61 10.39 23.77
C GLU A 61 31.66 11.51 23.77
N GLU A 62 31.67 12.36 24.79
CA GLU A 62 32.72 13.38 24.96
C GLU A 62 34.12 12.74 24.97
N LYS A 63 34.32 11.72 25.82
CA LYS A 63 35.61 11.02 25.95
C LYS A 63 36.01 10.26 24.69
N PHE A 64 35.03 9.72 23.96
CA PHE A 64 35.26 9.05 22.69
C PHE A 64 35.78 10.04 21.64
N ILE A 65 35.14 11.20 21.51
CA ILE A 65 35.56 12.25 20.57
C ILE A 65 36.92 12.84 20.96
N GLU A 66 37.16 13.12 22.24
CA GLU A 66 38.46 13.62 22.74
C GLU A 66 39.61 12.66 22.38
N TYR A 67 39.37 11.34 22.46
CA TYR A 67 40.37 10.33 22.13
C TYR A 67 40.78 10.37 20.65
N PHE A 68 39.82 10.45 19.72
CA PHE A 68 40.13 10.47 18.28
C PHE A 68 40.58 11.85 17.77
N THR A 69 40.11 12.94 18.37
CA THR A 69 40.56 14.30 18.02
C THR A 69 42.01 14.57 18.40
N ALA A 70 42.56 13.82 19.37
CA ALA A 70 43.98 13.87 19.77
C ALA A 70 44.92 13.09 18.84
N ARG A 71 44.39 12.30 17.89
CA ARG A 71 45.21 11.48 16.98
C ARG A 71 45.74 12.26 15.78
N ASN A 72 46.74 11.65 15.14
CA ASN A 72 47.28 12.14 13.88
C ASN A 72 46.19 12.19 12.80
N THR A 73 46.01 13.38 12.24
CA THR A 73 45.01 13.63 11.20
C THR A 73 45.59 13.25 9.84
N VAL A 74 44.85 12.48 9.06
CA VAL A 74 45.23 12.07 7.68
C VAL A 74 44.96 13.21 6.70
N LYS A 75 43.77 13.82 6.82
CA LYS A 75 43.31 14.96 6.01
C LYS A 75 42.50 15.90 6.87
N SER A 76 42.58 17.20 6.60
CA SER A 76 41.75 18.21 7.26
C SER A 76 41.47 19.36 6.32
N GLY A 77 40.40 20.11 6.57
CA GLY A 77 40.09 21.27 5.75
C GLY A 77 38.96 22.15 6.29
N LYS A 78 38.82 23.27 5.58
CA LYS A 78 37.81 24.36 5.65
C LYS A 78 36.66 24.20 4.64
N PHE A 79 35.39 24.09 5.04
CA PHE A 79 34.27 24.49 4.17
C PHE A 79 33.62 25.79 4.67
N THR A 80 33.36 26.71 3.75
CA THR A 80 32.57 27.93 4.00
C THR A 80 31.15 27.66 3.53
N LEU A 81 30.20 27.70 4.46
CA LEU A 81 28.78 27.45 4.18
C LEU A 81 28.09 28.77 3.79
N PRO A 82 27.25 28.77 2.74
CA PRO A 82 26.39 29.92 2.43
C PRO A 82 25.50 30.30 3.61
N ASP A 83 25.20 31.59 3.78
CA ASP A 83 24.27 32.08 4.80
C ASP A 83 23.29 33.06 4.16
N ASP A 84 22.06 32.58 3.95
CA ASP A 84 20.98 33.33 3.30
C ASP A 84 20.18 34.19 4.29
N GLN A 85 20.53 34.13 5.59
CA GLN A 85 19.85 34.86 6.67
C GLN A 85 18.34 34.59 6.80
N ASP A 86 17.86 33.47 6.26
CA ASP A 86 16.44 33.09 6.31
C ASP A 86 16.07 32.25 7.55
N TYR A 87 17.08 31.90 8.37
CA TYR A 87 16.95 31.04 9.54
C TYR A 87 16.30 29.68 9.25
N GLN A 88 16.39 29.20 8.00
CA GLN A 88 15.93 27.88 7.60
C GLN A 88 17.08 26.87 7.61
N GLN A 89 16.73 25.60 7.48
CA GLN A 89 17.72 24.54 7.35
C GLN A 89 18.01 24.33 5.87
N HIS A 90 19.28 24.40 5.51
CA HIS A 90 19.77 24.12 4.16
C HIS A 90 20.62 22.86 4.15
N SER A 91 20.90 22.37 2.95
CA SER A 91 21.64 21.17 2.66
C SER A 91 22.62 21.39 1.51
N ILE A 92 23.85 20.91 1.66
CA ILE A 92 24.89 20.97 0.64
C ILE A 92 25.63 19.64 0.54
N GLU A 93 26.22 19.37 -0.63
CA GLU A 93 27.19 18.29 -0.77
C GLU A 93 28.62 18.84 -0.67
N VAL A 94 29.42 18.25 0.23
CA VAL A 94 30.84 18.56 0.38
C VAL A 94 31.70 17.46 -0.23
N LYS A 95 32.82 17.85 -0.85
CA LYS A 95 33.81 16.96 -1.44
C LYS A 95 34.90 16.63 -0.42
N LEU A 96 35.09 15.36 -0.15
CA LEU A 96 36.21 14.83 0.64
C LEU A 96 37.25 14.22 -0.30
N ASP A 97 38.53 14.45 0.02
CA ASP A 97 39.66 13.98 -0.77
C ASP A 97 39.75 12.45 -0.80
N ALA A 98 40.37 11.93 -1.87
CA ALA A 98 40.70 10.51 -1.99
C ALA A 98 41.56 10.02 -0.82
N LEU A 99 41.26 8.80 -0.36
CA LEU A 99 41.96 8.10 0.71
C LEU A 99 42.46 6.72 0.23
N PRO A 100 43.55 6.21 0.82
CA PRO A 100 43.97 4.82 0.60
C PRO A 100 43.07 3.84 1.36
N GLU A 101 43.19 2.56 1.04
CA GLU A 101 42.45 1.46 1.68
C GLU A 101 42.56 1.49 3.22
N GLY A 102 41.45 1.22 3.90
CA GLY A 102 41.36 1.15 5.35
C GLY A 102 40.12 1.81 5.94
N GLU A 103 40.05 1.80 7.28
CA GLU A 103 38.93 2.33 8.05
C GLU A 103 39.25 3.74 8.56
N TYR A 104 38.29 4.65 8.45
CA TYR A 104 38.45 6.06 8.83
C TYR A 104 37.26 6.57 9.62
N MET A 105 37.54 7.54 10.49
CA MET A 105 36.56 8.36 11.18
C MET A 105 36.61 9.77 10.59
N VAL A 106 35.49 10.23 10.06
CA VAL A 106 35.31 11.60 9.56
C VAL A 106 34.65 12.43 10.65
N LEU A 107 35.37 13.42 11.14
CA LEU A 107 34.93 14.38 12.14
C LEU A 107 34.60 15.71 11.46
N TYR A 108 33.45 16.29 11.79
CA TYR A 108 33.10 17.67 11.47
C TYR A 108 32.95 18.49 12.74
N SER A 109 33.28 19.77 12.66
CA SER A 109 33.14 20.69 13.79
C SER A 109 32.83 22.10 13.31
N HIS A 110 32.03 22.83 14.08
CA HIS A 110 31.83 24.26 13.84
C HIS A 110 33.10 25.07 14.16
N ALA A 111 33.81 24.74 15.24
CA ALA A 111 35.06 25.39 15.62
C ALA A 111 36.30 24.61 15.14
N ALA A 112 37.36 25.33 14.74
CA ALA A 112 38.61 24.75 14.23
C ALA A 112 39.38 23.86 15.24
N ASN A 113 39.12 24.05 16.53
CA ASN A 113 39.78 23.31 17.62
C ASN A 113 39.11 21.98 17.96
N PHE A 114 37.93 21.68 17.39
CA PHE A 114 37.16 20.46 17.68
C PHE A 114 36.89 20.27 19.20
N SER A 115 36.79 21.36 19.96
CA SER A 115 36.43 21.28 21.38
C SER A 115 35.01 20.73 21.54
N THR A 116 34.78 19.93 22.58
CA THR A 116 33.45 19.42 22.96
C THR A 116 32.62 20.45 23.73
N LYS A 117 33.24 21.57 24.15
CA LYS A 117 32.59 22.59 24.98
C LYS A 117 32.05 23.72 24.11
N LYS A 118 30.75 24.03 24.24
CA LYS A 118 30.07 25.13 23.52
C LYS A 118 30.26 25.07 21.99
N ASN A 119 30.33 23.86 21.46
CA ASN A 119 30.62 23.61 20.06
C ASN A 119 29.89 22.34 19.62
N ALA A 120 29.62 22.23 18.32
CA ALA A 120 29.16 20.98 17.72
C ALA A 120 30.34 20.25 17.11
N VAL A 121 30.48 18.98 17.48
CA VAL A 121 31.35 18.02 16.83
C VAL A 121 30.49 16.84 16.39
N ALA A 122 30.52 16.52 15.11
CA ALA A 122 29.81 15.38 14.53
C ALA A 122 30.82 14.38 13.97
N TYR A 123 30.54 13.08 14.03
CA TYR A 123 31.41 12.08 13.41
C TYR A 123 30.65 10.94 12.75
N ALA A 124 31.26 10.31 11.75
CA ALA A 124 30.85 9.02 11.20
C ALA A 124 32.06 8.19 10.81
N PHE A 125 31.86 6.89 10.74
CA PHE A 125 32.83 5.95 10.21
C PHE A 125 32.58 5.70 8.72
N THR A 126 33.68 5.56 7.99
CA THR A 126 33.68 5.16 6.60
C THR A 126 34.83 4.18 6.32
N VAL A 127 34.59 3.22 5.44
CA VAL A 127 35.56 2.22 5.02
C VAL A 127 35.91 2.44 3.55
N ILE A 128 37.21 2.47 3.26
CA ILE A 128 37.74 2.65 1.90
C ILE A 128 38.20 1.27 1.42
N THR A 129 37.45 0.65 0.50
CA THR A 129 37.67 -0.75 0.08
C THR A 129 37.24 -1.01 -1.35
N ASN A 130 37.98 -1.85 -2.07
CA ASN A 130 37.59 -2.36 -3.39
C ASN A 130 36.67 -3.58 -3.29
N ILE A 131 36.58 -4.20 -2.11
CA ILE A 131 35.76 -5.38 -1.86
C ILE A 131 34.29 -4.96 -1.66
N SER A 132 33.41 -5.65 -2.36
CA SER A 132 31.97 -5.66 -2.13
C SER A 132 31.47 -7.09 -2.16
N TYR A 133 30.27 -7.34 -1.62
CA TYR A 133 29.74 -8.70 -1.58
C TYR A 133 28.22 -8.72 -1.74
N LEU A 134 27.73 -9.85 -2.21
CA LEU A 134 26.33 -10.22 -2.26
C LEU A 134 26.16 -11.54 -1.52
N HIS A 135 25.05 -11.73 -0.83
CA HIS A 135 24.69 -12.98 -0.19
C HIS A 135 23.21 -13.32 -0.40
N ARG A 136 22.88 -14.59 -0.33
CA ARG A 136 21.49 -15.08 -0.28
C ARG A 136 21.39 -16.39 0.48
N SER A 137 20.20 -16.71 0.97
CA SER A 137 19.89 -18.01 1.56
C SER A 137 19.69 -19.06 0.47
N ALA A 138 20.34 -20.21 0.63
CA ALA A 138 20.15 -21.40 -0.19
C ALA A 138 19.01 -22.27 0.37
N LYS A 139 18.43 -23.12 -0.48
CA LYS A 139 17.34 -24.05 -0.11
C LYS A 139 17.71 -25.03 0.99
N ASP A 140 18.97 -25.44 1.07
CA ASP A 140 19.46 -26.34 2.11
C ASP A 140 19.72 -25.63 3.45
N GLY A 141 19.49 -24.32 3.52
CA GLY A 141 19.74 -23.44 4.65
C GLY A 141 21.11 -22.78 4.65
N GLY A 142 22.00 -23.16 3.71
CA GLY A 142 23.31 -22.52 3.57
C GLY A 142 23.22 -21.06 3.12
N THR A 143 24.34 -20.36 3.10
CA THR A 143 24.45 -18.99 2.60
C THR A 143 25.39 -18.96 1.41
N GLU A 144 24.87 -18.63 0.24
CA GLU A 144 25.67 -18.40 -0.96
C GLU A 144 26.18 -16.97 -0.95
N CYS A 145 27.45 -16.77 -1.31
CA CYS A 145 28.08 -15.46 -1.35
C CYS A 145 28.85 -15.25 -2.66
N TYR A 146 28.77 -14.02 -3.18
CA TYR A 146 29.63 -13.52 -4.26
C TYR A 146 30.45 -12.34 -3.75
N VAL A 147 31.75 -12.35 -3.98
CA VAL A 147 32.67 -11.24 -3.72
C VAL A 147 33.01 -10.57 -5.03
N LEU A 148 32.64 -9.30 -5.17
CA LEU A 148 32.76 -8.52 -6.40
C LEU A 148 33.56 -7.23 -6.14
N HIS A 149 34.15 -6.67 -7.18
CA HIS A 149 34.83 -5.38 -7.14
C HIS A 149 33.79 -4.26 -7.04
N ARG A 150 33.92 -3.38 -6.04
CA ARG A 150 32.95 -2.33 -5.70
C ARG A 150 32.66 -1.34 -6.83
N GLN A 151 33.69 -0.93 -7.59
CA GLN A 151 33.53 -0.05 -8.74
C GLN A 151 33.03 -0.78 -10.01
N SER A 152 33.65 -1.89 -10.42
CA SER A 152 33.39 -2.52 -11.73
C SER A 152 32.35 -3.65 -11.72
N GLY A 153 32.05 -4.20 -10.55
CA GLY A 153 31.23 -5.41 -10.39
C GLY A 153 31.91 -6.69 -10.86
N GLU A 154 33.21 -6.67 -11.17
CA GLU A 154 33.94 -7.87 -11.59
C GLU A 154 34.17 -8.84 -10.42
N PRO A 155 34.08 -10.16 -10.63
CA PRO A 155 34.36 -11.12 -9.58
C PRO A 155 35.78 -11.01 -9.01
N LEU A 156 35.91 -11.05 -7.69
CA LEU A 156 37.19 -11.04 -7.00
C LEU A 156 37.54 -12.44 -6.51
N ALA A 157 38.55 -13.05 -7.14
CA ALA A 157 39.12 -14.32 -6.70
C ALA A 157 40.13 -14.13 -5.55
N GLY A 158 40.26 -15.17 -4.72
CA GLY A 158 41.26 -15.26 -3.67
C GLY A 158 41.04 -14.34 -2.47
N VAL A 159 39.80 -13.90 -2.23
CA VAL A 159 39.45 -13.12 -1.03
C VAL A 159 39.20 -14.08 0.12
N ASN A 160 39.90 -13.88 1.24
CA ASN A 160 39.66 -14.65 2.45
C ASN A 160 38.43 -14.10 3.17
N ALA A 161 37.43 -14.94 3.41
CA ALA A 161 36.21 -14.60 4.14
C ALA A 161 36.18 -15.39 5.46
N THR A 162 36.39 -14.71 6.59
CA THR A 162 36.32 -15.32 7.93
C THR A 162 34.96 -15.03 8.56
N VAL A 163 34.28 -16.09 8.99
CA VAL A 163 32.93 -16.02 9.57
C VAL A 163 33.03 -16.00 11.09
N TYR A 164 32.40 -15.00 11.69
CA TYR A 164 32.35 -14.81 13.14
C TYR A 164 30.90 -14.84 13.62
N SER A 165 30.64 -15.50 14.74
CA SER A 165 29.33 -15.49 15.38
C SER A 165 29.45 -15.03 16.83
N GLN A 166 28.44 -14.30 17.31
CA GLN A 166 28.40 -13.76 18.66
C GLN A 166 27.74 -14.76 19.60
N ARG A 167 28.50 -15.29 20.56
CA ARG A 167 27.99 -16.23 21.56
C ARG A 167 27.90 -15.55 22.92
N TYR A 168 26.74 -15.58 23.56
CA TYR A 168 26.60 -15.07 24.92
C TYR A 168 27.31 -15.97 25.93
N ASN A 169 28.30 -15.42 26.64
CA ASN A 169 28.99 -16.11 27.72
C ASN A 169 28.36 -15.74 29.06
N SER A 170 27.49 -16.62 29.57
CA SER A 170 26.75 -16.41 30.83
C SER A 170 27.63 -16.20 32.05
N LYS A 171 28.87 -16.74 32.07
CA LYS A 171 29.81 -16.57 33.19
C LYS A 171 30.40 -15.16 33.24
N LYS A 172 30.58 -14.53 32.09
CA LYS A 172 31.09 -13.15 31.98
C LYS A 172 29.97 -12.12 31.79
N SER A 173 28.74 -12.58 31.56
CA SER A 173 27.61 -11.74 31.13
C SER A 173 27.96 -10.86 29.92
N GLU A 174 28.74 -11.40 28.98
CA GLU A 174 29.24 -10.67 27.81
C GLU A 174 29.13 -11.57 26.56
N TYR A 175 28.90 -10.97 25.39
CA TYR A 175 29.01 -11.67 24.11
C TYR A 175 30.48 -11.82 23.72
N GLU A 176 30.87 -13.01 23.28
CA GLU A 176 32.19 -13.33 22.75
C GLU A 176 32.07 -13.67 21.26
N SER A 177 32.91 -13.03 20.45
CA SER A 177 33.02 -13.32 19.02
C SER A 177 33.80 -14.63 18.83
N VAL A 178 33.16 -15.63 18.24
CA VAL A 178 33.72 -16.95 17.98
C VAL A 178 33.91 -17.12 16.47
N LYS A 179 35.13 -17.47 16.06
CA LYS A 179 35.43 -17.84 14.67
C LYS A 179 34.76 -19.18 14.34
N VAL A 180 33.83 -19.16 13.39
CA VAL A 180 33.08 -20.35 12.95
C VAL A 180 33.80 -21.06 11.80
N GLY A 181 34.38 -20.31 10.87
CA GLY A 181 35.05 -20.87 9.70
C GLY A 181 35.79 -19.82 8.87
N THR A 182 36.59 -20.29 7.91
CA THR A 182 37.25 -19.44 6.92
C THR A 182 37.03 -20.05 5.54
N TYR A 183 36.66 -19.20 4.58
CA TYR A 183 36.39 -19.54 3.20
C TYR A 183 37.26 -18.68 2.28
N VAL A 184 37.47 -19.12 1.04
CA VAL A 184 38.21 -18.37 0.03
C VAL A 184 37.33 -18.29 -1.22
N SER A 185 37.20 -17.10 -1.79
CA SER A 185 36.44 -16.91 -3.02
C SER A 185 37.14 -17.58 -4.22
N ASP A 186 36.36 -18.30 -5.02
CA ASP A 186 36.85 -18.96 -6.23
C ASP A 186 37.10 -17.97 -7.40
N VAL A 187 37.39 -18.50 -8.60
CA VAL A 187 37.66 -17.69 -9.80
C VAL A 187 36.49 -16.82 -10.25
N ILE A 188 35.26 -17.17 -9.87
CA ILE A 188 34.04 -16.38 -10.11
C ILE A 188 33.60 -15.61 -8.86
N GLY A 189 34.48 -15.46 -7.87
CA GLY A 189 34.21 -14.74 -6.63
C GLY A 189 33.22 -15.44 -5.70
N TYR A 190 32.89 -16.70 -5.95
CA TYR A 190 31.88 -17.44 -5.22
C TYR A 190 32.46 -18.21 -4.04
N PHE A 191 31.69 -18.29 -2.96
CA PHE A 191 31.87 -19.28 -1.91
C PHE A 191 30.52 -19.56 -1.23
N LYS A 192 30.41 -20.69 -0.53
CA LYS A 192 29.19 -21.08 0.18
C LYS A 192 29.52 -21.42 1.63
N ILE A 193 28.75 -20.86 2.55
CA ILE A 193 28.75 -21.22 3.97
C ILE A 193 27.67 -22.28 4.14
N GLU A 194 28.05 -23.50 4.49
CA GLU A 194 27.09 -24.58 4.75
C GLU A 194 26.20 -24.26 5.95
N TYR A 195 25.02 -24.89 6.00
CA TYR A 195 24.06 -24.66 7.09
C TYR A 195 24.66 -25.05 8.45
N LEU A 196 24.74 -24.07 9.35
CA LEU A 196 25.28 -24.24 10.68
C LEU A 196 24.23 -24.91 11.58
N ARG A 197 24.50 -26.16 11.96
CA ARG A 197 23.58 -26.96 12.78
C ARG A 197 23.33 -26.37 14.17
N ASN A 198 24.34 -25.74 14.76
CA ASN A 198 24.21 -25.07 16.05
C ASN A 198 23.49 -23.74 15.89
N ASP A 199 22.32 -23.62 16.51
CA ASP A 199 21.45 -22.43 16.50
C ASP A 199 22.21 -21.16 16.93
N ASP A 200 23.12 -21.27 17.90
CA ASP A 200 23.94 -20.14 18.39
C ASP A 200 24.82 -19.53 17.28
N TYR A 201 25.14 -20.29 16.23
CA TYR A 201 26.02 -19.85 15.14
C TYR A 201 25.27 -19.44 13.88
N ARG A 202 23.95 -19.60 13.84
CA ARG A 202 23.14 -19.25 12.65
C ARG A 202 23.13 -17.76 12.38
N ASN A 203 23.43 -16.95 13.38
CA ASN A 203 23.67 -15.53 13.18
C ASN A 203 25.17 -15.22 13.18
N PHE A 204 25.67 -14.67 12.08
CA PHE A 204 27.09 -14.40 11.90
C PHE A 204 27.37 -13.16 11.05
N SER A 205 28.59 -12.64 11.17
CA SER A 205 29.16 -11.62 10.32
C SER A 205 30.34 -12.19 9.52
N ILE A 206 30.67 -11.54 8.41
CA ILE A 206 31.75 -11.97 7.53
C ILE A 206 32.80 -10.87 7.44
N TYR A 207 34.06 -11.26 7.62
CA TYR A 207 35.23 -10.41 7.51
C TYR A 207 36.02 -10.82 6.28
N PHE A 208 36.11 -9.91 5.32
CA PHE A 208 36.79 -10.08 4.05
C PHE A 208 38.18 -9.42 4.10
N SER A 209 39.19 -10.14 3.62
CA SER A 209 40.55 -9.62 3.50
C SER A 209 41.20 -10.05 2.19
N LYS A 210 41.84 -9.11 1.49
CA LYS A 210 42.66 -9.37 0.30
C LYS A 210 43.90 -8.48 0.32
N GLY A 211 45.04 -9.02 0.75
CA GLY A 211 46.22 -8.21 1.02
C GLY A 211 45.93 -7.23 2.17
N ASP A 212 46.09 -5.93 1.91
CA ASP A 212 45.83 -4.85 2.87
C ASP A 212 44.36 -4.34 2.83
N ASP A 213 43.57 -4.76 1.84
CA ASP A 213 42.15 -4.37 1.73
C ASP A 213 41.30 -5.21 2.69
N LEU A 214 40.56 -4.51 3.56
CA LEU A 214 39.74 -5.08 4.62
C LEU A 214 38.31 -4.55 4.50
N PHE A 215 37.35 -5.47 4.55
CA PHE A 215 35.93 -5.13 4.56
C PHE A 215 35.17 -6.09 5.48
N SER A 216 34.10 -5.64 6.11
CA SER A 216 33.27 -6.47 6.97
C SER A 216 31.81 -6.13 6.80
N THR A 217 30.96 -7.11 7.05
CA THR A 217 29.51 -6.89 7.10
C THR A 217 29.08 -6.10 8.33
N GLU A 218 29.88 -6.08 9.39
CA GLU A 218 29.63 -5.27 10.59
C GLU A 218 30.19 -3.85 10.44
N PRO A 219 29.43 -2.83 10.89
CA PRO A 219 29.91 -1.46 10.92
C PRO A 219 31.09 -1.32 11.90
N VAL A 220 31.92 -0.31 11.68
CA VAL A 220 33.12 -0.04 12.52
C VAL A 220 32.73 0.28 13.98
N ASP A 221 31.59 0.95 14.19
CA ASP A 221 31.08 1.32 15.52
C ASP A 221 29.71 0.69 15.78
N HIS A 222 29.65 -0.16 16.80
CA HIS A 222 28.50 -1.01 17.14
C HIS A 222 27.77 -0.48 18.37
N GLN A 223 27.26 0.77 18.30
CA GLN A 223 26.54 1.38 19.43
C GLN A 223 25.19 0.72 19.73
N SER A 224 24.54 0.09 18.75
CA SER A 224 23.28 -0.63 18.96
C SER A 224 23.57 -2.10 19.29
N TYR A 225 23.03 -2.60 20.40
CA TYR A 225 23.10 -4.02 20.80
C TYR A 225 22.36 -4.97 19.83
N TYR A 226 21.74 -4.45 18.77
CA TYR A 226 20.91 -5.19 17.82
C TYR A 226 21.56 -5.27 16.44
N TYR A 227 22.04 -6.47 16.09
CA TYR A 227 22.07 -7.11 14.75
C TYR A 227 22.33 -6.26 13.49
N SER A 228 23.00 -5.12 13.56
CA SER A 228 23.38 -4.35 12.36
C SER A 228 24.51 -5.07 11.64
N GLY A 229 24.26 -5.60 10.44
CA GLY A 229 25.27 -6.28 9.63
C GLY A 229 25.36 -7.80 9.81
N SER A 230 24.49 -8.40 10.64
CA SER A 230 24.49 -9.83 10.91
C SER A 230 23.61 -10.60 9.92
N ILE A 231 24.12 -11.70 9.36
CA ILE A 231 23.44 -12.58 8.42
C ILE A 231 22.88 -13.77 9.19
N TYR A 232 21.58 -14.02 9.05
CA TYR A 232 20.90 -15.13 9.70
C TYR A 232 20.60 -16.26 8.72
N GLN A 233 21.08 -17.47 9.03
CA GLN A 233 20.71 -18.69 8.34
C GLN A 233 19.38 -19.23 8.86
N TYR A 234 18.45 -19.41 7.93
CA TYR A 234 17.23 -20.17 8.18
C TYR A 234 17.12 -21.27 7.13
N LYS A 235 16.64 -22.43 7.56
CA LYS A 235 16.29 -23.52 6.65
C LYS A 235 14.79 -23.50 6.46
N GLU A 236 14.35 -23.33 5.22
CA GLU A 236 12.92 -23.39 4.91
C GLU A 236 12.40 -24.81 5.21
N GLY A 237 11.29 -24.88 5.94
CA GLY A 237 10.63 -26.15 6.23
C GLY A 237 10.05 -26.78 4.98
N GLU A 238 9.81 -28.10 5.01
CA GLU A 238 9.03 -28.74 3.96
C GLU A 238 7.63 -28.12 3.93
N ARG A 239 7.09 -27.93 2.72
CA ARG A 239 5.71 -27.47 2.59
C ARG A 239 4.81 -28.57 3.08
N HIS A 240 4.13 -28.30 4.18
CA HIS A 240 3.05 -29.16 4.62
C HIS A 240 1.86 -28.95 3.71
N THR A 241 1.29 -30.04 3.24
CA THR A 241 0.01 -30.02 2.56
C THR A 241 -1.04 -29.42 3.50
N GLN A 242 -1.66 -28.34 3.07
CA GLN A 242 -2.69 -27.66 3.83
C GLN A 242 -4.05 -27.95 3.19
N ARG A 243 -5.04 -28.21 4.04
CA ARG A 243 -6.42 -28.28 3.60
C ARG A 243 -7.01 -26.88 3.62
N GLN A 244 -7.77 -26.55 2.60
CA GLN A 244 -8.49 -25.28 2.47
C GLN A 244 -9.96 -25.56 2.16
N THR A 245 -10.84 -24.91 2.91
CA THR A 245 -12.29 -24.95 2.66
C THR A 245 -12.75 -23.59 2.19
N PHE A 246 -13.29 -23.53 0.97
CA PHE A 246 -13.93 -22.33 0.43
C PHE A 246 -15.42 -22.39 0.69
N PHE A 247 -15.96 -21.37 1.38
CA PHE A 247 -17.39 -21.27 1.61
C PHE A 247 -18.06 -20.31 0.62
N PHE A 248 -19.24 -20.71 0.15
CA PHE A 248 -20.10 -19.95 -0.73
C PHE A 248 -21.46 -19.80 -0.03
N MET A 249 -21.89 -18.56 0.21
CA MET A 249 -23.14 -18.24 0.89
C MET A 249 -24.18 -17.71 -0.10
N ASP A 250 -25.47 -17.90 0.22
CA ASP A 250 -26.56 -17.35 -0.60
C ASP A 250 -26.58 -15.81 -0.56
N ARG A 251 -26.28 -15.22 0.60
CA ARG A 251 -26.19 -13.77 0.83
C ARG A 251 -25.24 -13.44 1.98
N ALA A 252 -24.87 -12.17 2.14
CA ALA A 252 -23.93 -11.76 3.18
C ALA A 252 -24.60 -11.23 4.47
N ILE A 253 -25.93 -11.04 4.49
CA ILE A 253 -26.67 -10.49 5.64
C ILE A 253 -28.01 -11.21 5.90
N TYR A 254 -28.28 -11.55 7.16
CA TYR A 254 -29.45 -12.30 7.62
C TYR A 254 -30.11 -11.61 8.82
N ARG A 255 -31.37 -11.95 9.09
CA ARG A 255 -32.05 -11.57 10.34
C ARG A 255 -31.96 -12.69 11.37
N PRO A 256 -32.07 -12.38 12.67
CA PRO A 256 -32.21 -13.38 13.72
C PRO A 256 -33.29 -14.43 13.36
N GLY A 257 -32.96 -15.71 13.49
CA GLY A 257 -33.85 -16.84 13.18
C GLY A 257 -33.93 -17.24 11.69
N GLN A 258 -33.29 -16.52 10.76
CA GLN A 258 -33.26 -16.94 9.35
C GLN A 258 -32.32 -18.12 9.11
N SER A 259 -32.64 -18.93 8.10
CA SER A 259 -31.74 -19.98 7.62
C SER A 259 -30.56 -19.39 6.86
N VAL A 260 -29.35 -19.76 7.29
CA VAL A 260 -28.06 -19.42 6.67
C VAL A 260 -27.63 -20.60 5.83
N TYR A 261 -27.70 -20.48 4.50
CA TYR A 261 -27.30 -21.53 3.57
C TYR A 261 -25.84 -21.35 3.18
N PHE A 262 -25.08 -22.43 3.22
CA PHE A 262 -23.69 -22.44 2.77
C PHE A 262 -23.38 -23.69 1.98
N LYS A 263 -22.49 -23.53 0.99
CA LYS A 263 -21.82 -24.61 0.29
C LYS A 263 -20.32 -24.49 0.57
N GLY A 264 -19.66 -25.58 0.92
CA GLY A 264 -18.22 -25.66 1.11
C GLY A 264 -17.58 -26.45 -0.02
N LEU A 265 -16.41 -26.02 -0.50
CA LEU A 265 -15.52 -26.80 -1.37
C LEU A 265 -14.23 -27.06 -0.61
N VAL A 266 -13.91 -28.33 -0.38
CA VAL A 266 -12.70 -28.75 0.32
C VAL A 266 -11.65 -29.15 -0.70
N ILE A 267 -10.51 -28.46 -0.63
CA ILE A 267 -9.32 -28.83 -1.38
C ILE A 267 -8.16 -29.08 -0.44
N THR A 268 -7.22 -29.87 -0.93
CA THR A 268 -5.93 -30.13 -0.31
C THR A 268 -4.88 -29.56 -1.26
N THR A 269 -3.98 -28.70 -0.78
CA THR A 269 -2.97 -28.03 -1.62
C THR A 269 -1.61 -28.00 -0.93
N ASP A 270 -0.54 -28.25 -1.70
CA ASP A 270 0.86 -28.01 -1.32
C ASP A 270 1.32 -26.57 -1.70
N GLY A 271 0.36 -25.72 -2.06
CA GLY A 271 0.55 -24.39 -2.62
C GLY A 271 0.74 -24.36 -4.14
N LYS A 272 0.86 -25.51 -4.81
CA LYS A 272 1.06 -25.63 -6.27
C LYS A 272 -0.08 -26.34 -6.98
N ASN A 273 -0.52 -27.47 -6.41
CA ASN A 273 -1.48 -28.37 -7.03
C ASN A 273 -2.70 -28.52 -6.11
N PRO A 274 -3.80 -27.78 -6.36
CA PRO A 274 -5.04 -28.01 -5.64
C PRO A 274 -5.62 -29.37 -6.06
N MET A 275 -5.96 -30.20 -5.08
CA MET A 275 -6.66 -31.46 -5.27
C MET A 275 -7.98 -31.40 -4.51
N ILE A 276 -9.10 -31.72 -5.17
CA ILE A 276 -10.38 -31.88 -4.48
C ILE A 276 -10.31 -33.05 -3.50
N GLN A 277 -11.05 -32.94 -2.40
CA GLN A 277 -11.08 -33.97 -1.37
C GLN A 277 -12.48 -34.61 -1.32
N PRO A 278 -12.75 -35.71 -2.05
CA PRO A 278 -14.02 -36.41 -1.98
C PRO A 278 -14.11 -37.30 -0.72
N ASN A 279 -15.34 -37.62 -0.29
CA ASN A 279 -15.64 -38.45 0.89
C ASN A 279 -14.93 -38.04 2.20
N TYR A 280 -14.60 -36.76 2.36
CA TYR A 280 -14.03 -36.20 3.56
C TYR A 280 -15.13 -35.73 4.52
N THR A 281 -15.10 -36.27 5.74
CA THR A 281 -16.02 -35.90 6.82
C THR A 281 -15.39 -34.84 7.72
N THR A 282 -16.13 -33.76 7.96
CA THR A 282 -15.75 -32.69 8.88
C THR A 282 -16.97 -32.12 9.62
N SER A 283 -16.72 -31.28 10.61
CA SER A 283 -17.74 -30.50 11.31
C SER A 283 -17.56 -29.03 10.96
N VAL A 284 -18.68 -28.35 10.72
CA VAL A 284 -18.72 -26.92 10.49
C VAL A 284 -19.44 -26.29 11.68
N THR A 285 -18.89 -25.22 12.23
CA THR A 285 -19.39 -24.56 13.44
C THR A 285 -19.70 -23.09 13.18
N LEU A 286 -20.85 -22.63 13.69
CA LEU A 286 -21.28 -21.25 13.67
C LEU A 286 -20.87 -20.55 14.98
N TYR A 287 -20.16 -19.43 14.86
CA TYR A 287 -19.77 -18.57 15.97
C TYR A 287 -20.48 -17.22 15.91
N ASP A 288 -20.94 -16.75 17.07
CA ASP A 288 -21.48 -15.40 17.23
C ASP A 288 -20.39 -14.30 17.29
N VAL A 289 -20.82 -13.05 17.49
CA VAL A 289 -19.95 -11.86 17.59
C VAL A 289 -18.93 -11.96 18.74
N ASN A 290 -19.25 -12.73 19.79
CA ASN A 290 -18.38 -12.94 20.95
C ASN A 290 -17.52 -14.20 20.83
N HIS A 291 -17.46 -14.83 19.64
CA HIS A 291 -16.80 -16.11 19.38
C HIS A 291 -17.36 -17.28 20.20
N GLN A 292 -18.64 -17.25 20.56
CA GLN A 292 -19.34 -18.36 21.20
C GLN A 292 -20.01 -19.26 20.15
N GLU A 293 -19.88 -20.56 20.33
CA GLU A 293 -20.53 -21.56 19.48
C GLU A 293 -22.06 -21.47 19.60
N GLN A 294 -22.74 -21.36 18.46
CA GLN A 294 -24.21 -21.31 18.37
C GLN A 294 -24.80 -22.58 17.74
N GLY A 295 -23.97 -23.37 17.06
CA GLY A 295 -24.36 -24.66 16.52
C GLY A 295 -23.26 -25.27 15.65
N HIS A 296 -23.32 -26.58 15.45
CA HIS A 296 -22.41 -27.33 14.59
C HIS A 296 -23.18 -28.32 13.71
N VAL A 297 -22.63 -28.63 12.54
CA VAL A 297 -23.19 -29.62 11.60
C VAL A 297 -22.07 -30.49 11.06
N MET A 298 -22.26 -31.81 11.17
CA MET A 298 -21.39 -32.79 10.53
C MET A 298 -21.72 -32.88 9.03
N VAL A 299 -20.71 -32.75 8.19
CA VAL A 299 -20.84 -32.77 6.73
C VAL A 299 -19.82 -33.73 6.11
N THR A 300 -20.18 -34.32 4.97
CA THR A 300 -19.29 -35.16 4.16
C THR A 300 -19.29 -34.65 2.72
N THR A 301 -18.12 -34.48 2.12
CA THR A 301 -17.98 -34.01 0.75
C THR A 301 -18.41 -35.07 -0.29
N ASN A 302 -19.05 -34.64 -1.37
CA ASN A 302 -19.40 -35.47 -2.53
C ASN A 302 -18.19 -35.77 -3.45
N GLU A 303 -18.43 -36.37 -4.61
CA GLU A 303 -17.39 -36.71 -5.61
C GLU A 303 -16.65 -35.51 -6.18
N TYR A 304 -17.24 -34.31 -6.11
CA TYR A 304 -16.64 -33.04 -6.54
C TYR A 304 -15.90 -32.31 -5.40
N GLY A 305 -15.84 -32.91 -4.21
CA GLY A 305 -15.19 -32.32 -3.02
C GLY A 305 -16.02 -31.22 -2.35
N THR A 306 -17.32 -31.12 -2.64
CA THR A 306 -18.20 -30.12 -2.04
C THR A 306 -19.18 -30.72 -1.03
N PHE A 307 -19.60 -29.91 -0.06
CA PHE A 307 -20.69 -30.21 0.86
C PHE A 307 -21.62 -29.02 0.98
N ASN A 308 -22.82 -29.21 1.52
CA ASN A 308 -23.74 -28.13 1.85
C ASN A 308 -24.30 -28.30 3.26
N GLY A 309 -24.73 -27.19 3.86
CA GLY A 309 -25.35 -27.19 5.17
C GLY A 309 -26.23 -25.97 5.39
N VAL A 310 -26.95 -26.01 6.51
CA VAL A 310 -27.87 -24.94 6.91
C VAL A 310 -27.71 -24.71 8.40
N PHE A 311 -27.51 -23.45 8.78
CA PHE A 311 -27.67 -23.01 10.17
C PHE A 311 -28.92 -22.17 10.33
N THR A 312 -29.39 -22.03 11.56
CA THR A 312 -30.37 -21.00 11.92
C THR A 312 -29.62 -19.86 12.59
N ALA A 313 -29.75 -18.64 12.08
CA ALA A 313 -29.15 -17.46 12.68
C ALA A 313 -29.64 -17.30 14.13
N PRO A 314 -28.76 -16.99 15.10
CA PRO A 314 -29.13 -16.87 16.50
C PRO A 314 -30.28 -15.87 16.69
N THR A 315 -31.28 -16.24 17.49
CA THR A 315 -32.45 -15.39 17.80
C THR A 315 -32.24 -14.49 19.01
N GLY A 316 -31.17 -14.71 19.78
CA GLY A 316 -30.79 -13.89 20.93
C GLY A 316 -29.28 -13.71 20.99
N GLY A 317 -28.82 -12.72 21.75
CA GLY A 317 -27.42 -12.30 21.81
C GLY A 317 -27.15 -11.00 21.04
N LEU A 318 -25.87 -10.66 20.86
CA LEU A 318 -25.46 -9.46 20.15
C LEU A 318 -25.57 -9.68 18.63
N THR A 319 -26.27 -8.79 17.93
CA THR A 319 -26.27 -8.74 16.46
C THR A 319 -24.94 -8.18 15.96
N GLY A 320 -24.54 -8.54 14.75
CA GLY A 320 -23.25 -8.14 14.22
C GLY A 320 -22.63 -9.13 13.23
N ASN A 321 -21.32 -9.00 13.06
CA ASN A 321 -20.52 -9.89 12.24
C ASN A 321 -20.36 -11.26 12.93
N MET A 322 -20.88 -12.30 12.28
CA MET A 322 -20.77 -13.70 12.70
C MET A 322 -19.96 -14.48 11.68
N ARG A 323 -19.50 -15.67 12.06
CA ARG A 323 -18.68 -16.50 11.17
C ARG A 323 -19.01 -17.96 11.21
N ILE A 324 -18.85 -18.61 10.06
CA ILE A 324 -18.83 -20.07 9.95
C ILE A 324 -17.39 -20.51 9.78
N VAL A 325 -16.98 -21.53 10.53
CA VAL A 325 -15.62 -22.07 10.53
C VAL A 325 -15.69 -23.58 10.32
N ASN A 326 -14.79 -24.12 9.52
CA ASN A 326 -14.56 -25.56 9.48
C ASN A 326 -13.68 -25.96 10.69
N ASP A 327 -14.11 -26.91 11.51
CA ASP A 327 -13.47 -27.23 12.81
C ASP A 327 -12.03 -27.75 12.67
N ASP A 328 -11.66 -28.26 11.49
CA ASP A 328 -10.28 -28.63 11.16
C ASP A 328 -9.36 -27.41 10.90
N GLY A 329 -9.89 -26.18 11.02
CA GLY A 329 -9.19 -24.93 10.81
C GLY A 329 -8.91 -24.61 9.34
N SER A 330 -9.49 -25.36 8.39
CA SER A 330 -9.19 -25.22 6.96
C SER A 330 -9.87 -24.03 6.27
N GLY A 331 -10.84 -23.37 6.89
CA GLY A 331 -11.49 -22.20 6.30
C GLY A 331 -12.51 -21.53 7.20
N GLU A 332 -12.76 -20.26 6.96
CA GLU A 332 -13.83 -19.49 7.59
C GLU A 332 -14.46 -18.50 6.60
N ILE A 333 -15.71 -18.10 6.87
CA ILE A 333 -16.39 -17.02 6.15
C ILE A 333 -17.23 -16.19 7.13
N ASN A 334 -17.23 -14.88 6.92
CA ASN A 334 -17.93 -13.91 7.76
C ASN A 334 -19.19 -13.41 7.07
N PHE A 335 -20.27 -13.27 7.84
CA PHE A 335 -21.55 -12.72 7.40
C PHE A 335 -22.17 -11.86 8.52
N SER A 336 -23.21 -11.09 8.23
CA SER A 336 -23.85 -10.23 9.23
C SER A 336 -25.20 -10.81 9.63
N VAL A 337 -25.50 -10.77 10.93
CA VAL A 337 -26.86 -11.00 11.43
C VAL A 337 -27.33 -9.70 12.08
N GLU A 338 -28.33 -9.05 11.48
CA GLU A 338 -28.84 -7.75 11.93
C GLU A 338 -30.37 -7.72 11.88
N GLU A 339 -30.97 -6.94 12.77
CA GLU A 339 -32.39 -6.58 12.65
C GLU A 339 -32.55 -5.43 11.65
N TYR A 340 -32.82 -5.78 10.40
CA TYR A 340 -33.04 -4.80 9.34
C TYR A 340 -34.42 -4.94 8.71
N LYS A 341 -34.99 -3.83 8.25
CA LYS A 341 -36.09 -3.83 7.29
C LYS A 341 -35.47 -3.74 5.88
N ARG A 342 -35.99 -4.52 4.92
CA ARG A 342 -35.45 -4.45 3.56
C ARG A 342 -35.74 -3.08 2.97
N PRO A 343 -34.75 -2.41 2.36
CA PRO A 343 -34.94 -1.19 1.61
C PRO A 343 -36.02 -1.43 0.56
N LYS A 344 -37.02 -0.56 0.53
CA LYS A 344 -38.08 -0.62 -0.47
C LYS A 344 -37.73 0.19 -1.71
N PHE A 345 -36.83 1.15 -1.58
CA PHE A 345 -36.40 2.04 -2.64
C PHE A 345 -34.92 2.35 -2.56
N GLU A 346 -34.36 2.71 -3.71
CA GLU A 346 -33.00 3.23 -3.88
C GLU A 346 -33.07 4.74 -4.13
N VAL A 347 -31.99 5.43 -3.75
CA VAL A 347 -31.78 6.85 -4.02
C VAL A 347 -30.45 6.99 -4.73
N ASP A 348 -30.44 7.64 -5.88
CA ASP A 348 -29.20 7.93 -6.59
C ASP A 348 -29.31 9.23 -7.38
N PHE A 349 -28.18 9.71 -7.89
CA PHE A 349 -28.09 10.91 -8.68
C PHE A 349 -27.90 10.61 -10.17
N ASN A 350 -28.57 11.40 -11.02
CA ASN A 350 -28.27 11.38 -12.44
C ASN A 350 -26.88 12.01 -12.67
N PRO A 351 -26.06 11.46 -13.58
CA PRO A 351 -24.79 12.06 -13.95
C PRO A 351 -24.98 13.49 -14.44
N VAL A 352 -24.22 14.43 -13.88
CA VAL A 352 -24.34 15.84 -14.25
C VAL A 352 -23.58 16.10 -15.55
N VAL A 353 -24.33 16.34 -16.64
CA VAL A 353 -23.78 16.45 -18.00
C VAL A 353 -23.24 17.84 -18.35
N ALA A 354 -23.73 18.87 -17.67
CA ALA A 354 -23.39 20.25 -17.99
C ALA A 354 -21.98 20.65 -17.52
N SER A 355 -21.34 21.55 -18.26
CA SER A 355 -20.09 22.20 -17.86
C SER A 355 -20.45 23.49 -17.11
N PHE A 356 -19.94 23.65 -15.89
CA PHE A 356 -20.22 24.82 -15.04
C PHE A 356 -18.98 25.68 -14.86
N ARG A 357 -19.20 26.96 -14.57
CA ARG A 357 -18.18 27.91 -14.13
C ARG A 357 -18.27 28.15 -12.63
N LEU A 358 -17.20 28.72 -12.09
CA LEU A 358 -17.22 29.22 -10.72
C LEU A 358 -18.22 30.37 -10.59
N ASN A 359 -19.02 30.30 -9.54
CA ASN A 359 -20.19 31.13 -9.24
C ASN A 359 -21.42 30.90 -10.15
N ASP A 360 -21.42 29.88 -11.02
CA ASP A 360 -22.65 29.44 -11.68
C ASP A 360 -23.56 28.71 -10.69
N VAL A 361 -24.86 28.74 -10.97
CA VAL A 361 -25.86 27.93 -10.28
C VAL A 361 -25.87 26.55 -10.91
N ILE A 362 -25.50 25.53 -10.13
CA ILE A 362 -25.49 24.13 -10.51
C ILE A 362 -26.80 23.50 -10.09
N GLN A 363 -27.43 22.82 -11.04
CA GLN A 363 -28.62 22.00 -10.81
C GLN A 363 -28.22 20.52 -10.85
N THR A 364 -28.37 19.83 -9.73
CA THR A 364 -28.20 18.37 -9.65
C THR A 364 -29.55 17.70 -9.51
N GLU A 365 -29.82 16.71 -10.36
CA GLU A 365 -31.06 15.93 -10.35
C GLU A 365 -30.78 14.55 -9.75
N GLY A 366 -31.50 14.22 -8.69
CA GLY A 366 -31.53 12.87 -8.12
C GLY A 366 -32.88 12.21 -8.32
N PHE A 367 -32.93 10.91 -8.10
CA PHE A 367 -34.15 10.13 -8.16
C PHE A 367 -34.26 9.19 -6.96
N ALA A 368 -35.50 8.89 -6.60
CA ALA A 368 -35.88 7.89 -5.61
C ALA A 368 -36.85 6.90 -6.28
N ARG A 369 -36.44 5.63 -6.39
CA ARG A 369 -37.20 4.59 -7.08
C ARG A 369 -37.30 3.34 -6.23
N ALA A 370 -38.50 2.78 -6.12
CA ALA A 370 -38.69 1.48 -5.50
C ALA A 370 -37.94 0.37 -6.26
N TYR A 371 -37.43 -0.65 -5.55
CA TYR A 371 -36.80 -1.82 -6.21
C TYR A 371 -37.77 -2.61 -7.11
N SER A 372 -39.09 -2.38 -6.99
CA SER A 372 -40.11 -2.88 -7.91
C SER A 372 -40.20 -2.10 -9.23
N GLY A 373 -39.51 -0.97 -9.34
CA GLY A 373 -39.52 -0.05 -10.48
C GLY A 373 -40.48 1.15 -10.36
N ALA A 374 -41.25 1.28 -9.27
CA ALA A 374 -42.17 2.40 -9.06
C ALA A 374 -41.44 3.67 -8.59
N ASN A 375 -41.95 4.86 -8.93
CA ASN A 375 -41.39 6.14 -8.50
C ASN A 375 -41.88 6.51 -7.09
N ILE A 376 -41.03 7.18 -6.29
CA ILE A 376 -41.38 7.62 -4.93
C ILE A 376 -41.76 9.11 -4.94
N ASP A 377 -43.05 9.41 -4.93
CA ASP A 377 -43.61 10.77 -4.92
C ASP A 377 -43.75 11.33 -3.49
N GLY A 378 -43.52 12.63 -3.32
CA GLY A 378 -43.73 13.37 -2.08
C GLY A 378 -42.77 13.02 -0.92
N ALA A 379 -41.64 12.37 -1.18
CA ALA A 379 -40.62 12.09 -0.17
C ALA A 379 -39.86 13.37 0.22
N ALA A 380 -39.56 13.53 1.51
CA ALA A 380 -38.79 14.67 2.01
C ALA A 380 -37.29 14.44 1.81
N VAL A 381 -36.59 15.39 1.18
CA VAL A 381 -35.17 15.29 0.86
C VAL A 381 -34.39 16.35 1.64
N ARG A 382 -33.60 15.93 2.61
CA ARG A 382 -32.66 16.82 3.32
C ARG A 382 -31.31 16.77 2.62
N PHE A 383 -30.74 17.91 2.28
CA PHE A 383 -29.47 17.95 1.56
C PHE A 383 -28.46 18.93 2.16
N ARG A 384 -27.19 18.68 1.89
CA ARG A 384 -26.07 19.60 2.13
C ARG A 384 -25.03 19.50 1.03
N VAL A 385 -24.36 20.60 0.71
CA VAL A 385 -23.31 20.66 -0.31
C VAL A 385 -22.01 21.10 0.33
N VAL A 386 -20.96 20.27 0.21
CA VAL A 386 -19.64 20.52 0.78
C VAL A 386 -18.63 20.72 -0.35
N ARG A 387 -17.78 21.74 -0.24
CA ARG A 387 -16.71 22.04 -1.19
C ARG A 387 -15.36 21.60 -0.64
N ALA A 388 -14.59 20.87 -1.45
CA ALA A 388 -13.17 20.59 -1.26
C ALA A 388 -12.35 21.08 -2.47
N ALA A 389 -11.12 21.55 -2.27
CA ALA A 389 -10.22 21.90 -3.38
C ALA A 389 -9.26 20.76 -3.68
N ASN A 390 -9.17 20.38 -4.96
CA ASN A 390 -8.25 19.40 -5.50
C ASN A 390 -7.23 20.08 -6.42
N PHE A 391 -6.00 19.59 -6.42
CA PHE A 391 -4.88 20.18 -7.16
C PHE A 391 -4.35 19.21 -8.21
N PRO A 392 -3.95 19.69 -9.40
CA PRO A 392 -3.39 18.83 -10.43
C PRO A 392 -2.14 18.08 -9.97
N SER A 393 -1.98 16.84 -10.43
CA SER A 393 -0.87 15.96 -10.03
C SER A 393 0.53 16.52 -10.36
N TRP A 394 0.66 17.40 -11.36
CA TRP A 394 1.93 18.05 -11.69
C TRP A 394 2.47 18.97 -10.58
N TRP A 395 1.62 19.45 -9.66
CA TRP A 395 2.08 20.20 -8.48
C TRP A 395 3.00 19.35 -7.61
N TRP A 396 2.66 18.09 -7.39
CA TRP A 396 3.50 17.16 -6.65
C TRP A 396 4.84 16.92 -7.35
N TYR A 397 4.81 16.69 -8.66
CA TYR A 397 6.04 16.43 -9.45
C TYR A 397 6.97 17.64 -9.53
N ARG A 398 6.43 18.87 -9.49
CA ARG A 398 7.21 20.11 -9.62
C ARG A 398 7.64 20.70 -8.27
N TRP A 399 6.80 20.61 -7.25
CA TRP A 399 6.98 21.33 -5.97
C TRP A 399 6.95 20.43 -4.74
N ARG A 400 6.71 19.11 -4.88
CA ARG A 400 6.66 18.11 -3.80
C ARG A 400 5.75 18.45 -2.62
N SER A 401 4.74 19.31 -2.84
CA SER A 401 3.74 19.68 -1.85
C SER A 401 2.44 20.09 -2.55
N TYR A 402 1.31 19.86 -1.88
CA TYR A 402 0.00 20.36 -2.31
C TYR A 402 -0.41 21.53 -1.40
N PRO A 403 -0.96 22.61 -1.97
CA PRO A 403 -1.65 23.60 -1.15
C PRO A 403 -2.80 22.92 -0.38
N SER A 404 -3.08 23.39 0.84
CA SER A 404 -4.17 22.84 1.65
C SER A 404 -5.38 23.78 1.59
N SER A 405 -6.58 23.21 1.46
CA SER A 405 -7.84 23.92 1.54
C SER A 405 -8.77 23.15 2.48
N PRO A 406 -9.27 23.76 3.57
CA PRO A 406 -10.28 23.12 4.40
C PRO A 406 -11.60 22.95 3.63
N GLU A 407 -12.37 21.93 4.02
CA GLU A 407 -13.73 21.72 3.52
C GLU A 407 -14.67 22.83 4.03
N LEU A 408 -15.61 23.26 3.18
CA LEU A 408 -16.60 24.29 3.52
C LEU A 408 -18.00 23.87 3.07
N GLU A 409 -18.99 23.94 3.96
CA GLU A 409 -20.40 23.77 3.61
C GLU A 409 -20.92 25.03 2.88
N ILE A 410 -21.43 24.84 1.66
CA ILE A 410 -21.89 25.92 0.77
C ILE A 410 -23.38 26.22 1.00
N VAL A 411 -24.20 25.17 1.10
CA VAL A 411 -25.65 25.29 1.30
C VAL A 411 -26.18 24.02 1.96
N ASN A 412 -27.24 24.16 2.75
CA ASN A 412 -28.07 23.07 3.25
C ASN A 412 -29.55 23.44 3.07
N GLY A 413 -30.43 22.43 3.04
CA GLY A 413 -31.85 22.68 2.84
C GLY A 413 -32.70 21.41 2.86
N ILE A 414 -33.99 21.60 2.58
CA ILE A 414 -34.99 20.54 2.44
C ILE A 414 -35.76 20.77 1.14
N THR A 415 -35.97 19.71 0.36
CA THR A 415 -36.82 19.69 -0.85
C THR A 415 -37.72 18.45 -0.84
N THR A 416 -38.56 18.25 -1.85
CA THR A 416 -39.42 17.05 -1.97
C THR A 416 -39.30 16.41 -3.35
N THR A 417 -39.57 15.11 -3.46
CA THR A 417 -39.65 14.43 -4.76
C THR A 417 -40.95 14.76 -5.50
N ASP A 418 -40.90 14.73 -6.83
CA ASP A 418 -42.05 14.89 -7.73
C ASP A 418 -42.74 13.55 -8.07
N ALA A 419 -43.78 13.60 -8.92
CA ALA A 419 -44.54 12.43 -9.36
C ALA A 419 -43.69 11.39 -10.12
N GLU A 420 -42.59 11.83 -10.74
CA GLU A 420 -41.60 10.98 -11.39
C GLU A 420 -40.53 10.45 -10.42
N GLY A 421 -40.63 10.78 -9.13
CA GLY A 421 -39.70 10.39 -8.08
C GLY A 421 -38.38 11.16 -8.13
N LYS A 422 -38.34 12.29 -8.82
CA LYS A 422 -37.13 13.10 -9.01
C LYS A 422 -37.10 14.25 -8.02
N PHE A 423 -35.90 14.66 -7.64
CA PHE A 423 -35.67 15.85 -6.84
C PHE A 423 -34.53 16.66 -7.44
N THR A 424 -34.61 17.97 -7.25
CA THR A 424 -33.62 18.92 -7.77
C THR A 424 -32.99 19.70 -6.62
N ILE A 425 -31.66 19.78 -6.62
CA ILE A 425 -30.87 20.58 -5.69
C ILE A 425 -30.11 21.63 -6.49
N ASN A 426 -30.27 22.90 -6.10
CA ASN A 426 -29.59 24.04 -6.71
C ASN A 426 -28.58 24.64 -5.73
N PHE A 427 -27.33 24.82 -6.16
CA PHE A 427 -26.32 25.50 -5.36
C PHE A 427 -25.39 26.34 -6.24
N THR A 428 -24.78 27.37 -5.66
CA THR A 428 -23.80 28.21 -6.37
C THR A 428 -22.40 27.67 -6.17
N ALA A 429 -21.62 27.50 -7.24
CA ALA A 429 -20.26 26.96 -7.20
C ALA A 429 -19.23 27.99 -6.68
N ILE A 430 -19.27 28.30 -5.39
CA ILE A 430 -18.42 29.34 -4.77
C ILE A 430 -16.98 28.83 -4.54
N PRO A 431 -15.95 29.35 -5.24
CA PRO A 431 -14.56 28.92 -5.06
C PRO A 431 -13.95 29.38 -3.75
N ASP A 432 -12.85 28.76 -3.36
CA ASP A 432 -11.95 29.33 -2.36
C ASP A 432 -11.08 30.41 -3.00
N ARG A 433 -11.28 31.67 -2.57
CA ARG A 433 -10.55 32.83 -3.08
C ARG A 433 -9.20 33.03 -2.39
N THR A 434 -8.89 32.27 -1.34
CA THR A 434 -7.59 32.31 -0.66
C THR A 434 -6.49 31.58 -1.45
N ILE A 435 -6.90 30.70 -2.38
CA ILE A 435 -6.00 29.91 -3.23
C ILE A 435 -5.66 30.71 -4.49
N ASP A 436 -4.37 30.77 -4.83
CA ASP A 436 -3.90 31.41 -6.06
C ASP A 436 -4.44 30.69 -7.30
N ARG A 437 -4.95 31.46 -8.27
CA ARG A 437 -5.43 30.91 -9.55
C ARG A 437 -4.32 30.25 -10.36
N ALA A 438 -3.06 30.68 -10.16
CA ALA A 438 -1.92 30.08 -10.82
C ALA A 438 -1.70 28.61 -10.42
N SER A 439 -2.27 28.16 -9.28
CA SER A 439 -2.20 26.76 -8.88
C SER A 439 -3.19 25.85 -9.62
N ASP A 440 -4.03 26.40 -10.50
CA ASP A 440 -5.02 25.68 -11.31
C ASP A 440 -5.92 24.72 -10.48
N PRO A 441 -6.51 25.19 -9.35
CA PRO A 441 -7.30 24.31 -8.49
C PRO A 441 -8.62 23.92 -9.15
N THR A 442 -9.03 22.67 -8.92
CA THR A 442 -10.37 22.16 -9.24
C THR A 442 -11.16 22.01 -7.94
N PHE A 443 -12.28 22.69 -7.81
CA PHE A 443 -13.16 22.61 -6.64
C PHE A 443 -14.20 21.51 -6.84
N VAL A 444 -14.21 20.53 -5.95
CA VAL A 444 -15.18 19.43 -5.93
C VAL A 444 -16.30 19.79 -4.95
N TYR A 445 -17.52 19.83 -5.45
CA TYR A 445 -18.73 20.05 -4.66
C TYR A 445 -19.46 18.73 -4.49
N THR A 446 -19.43 18.16 -3.29
CA THR A 446 -20.13 16.93 -2.95
C THR A 446 -21.51 17.28 -2.39
N VAL A 447 -22.55 16.89 -3.11
CA VAL A 447 -23.95 17.01 -2.73
C VAL A 447 -24.36 15.73 -2.00
N TYR A 448 -24.72 15.85 -0.74
CA TYR A 448 -25.32 14.77 0.04
C TYR A 448 -26.83 14.97 0.09
N ALA A 449 -27.60 13.90 -0.13
CA ALA A 449 -29.05 13.92 0.00
C ALA A 449 -29.53 12.72 0.82
N ASP A 450 -30.33 12.99 1.84
CA ASP A 450 -31.07 12.02 2.65
C ASP A 450 -32.56 12.12 2.27
N VAL A 451 -33.12 11.07 1.69
CA VAL A 451 -34.51 11.03 1.19
C VAL A 451 -35.35 10.15 2.11
N THR A 452 -36.38 10.74 2.73
CA THR A 452 -37.33 10.09 3.64
C THR A 452 -38.69 9.92 2.97
N ASP A 453 -39.16 8.69 2.79
CA ASP A 453 -40.49 8.40 2.21
C ASP A 453 -41.64 8.75 3.17
N ILE A 454 -42.87 8.71 2.66
CA ILE A 454 -44.10 8.95 3.45
C ILE A 454 -44.29 7.96 4.62
N ASN A 455 -43.59 6.82 4.59
CA ASN A 455 -43.61 5.79 5.64
C ASN A 455 -42.47 5.97 6.65
N GLY A 456 -41.65 7.02 6.53
CA GLY A 456 -40.53 7.34 7.41
C GLY A 456 -39.23 6.56 7.13
N GLU A 457 -39.14 5.81 6.02
CA GLU A 457 -37.92 5.11 5.58
C GLU A 457 -36.96 6.10 4.91
N THR A 458 -35.70 6.15 5.35
CA THR A 458 -34.70 7.12 4.85
C THR A 458 -33.51 6.42 4.22
N HIS A 459 -33.12 6.87 3.02
CA HIS A 459 -31.91 6.43 2.31
C HIS A 459 -31.07 7.63 1.89
N SER A 460 -29.75 7.45 1.88
CA SER A 460 -28.79 8.52 1.63
C SER A 460 -28.00 8.23 0.36
N SER A 461 -27.75 9.27 -0.43
CA SER A 461 -26.87 9.18 -1.60
C SER A 461 -26.04 10.45 -1.72
N SER A 462 -24.97 10.38 -2.53
CA SER A 462 -24.14 11.55 -2.80
C SER A 462 -23.65 11.57 -4.23
N THR A 463 -23.52 12.78 -4.78
CA THR A 463 -22.88 13.03 -6.07
C THR A 463 -21.84 14.13 -5.94
N SER A 464 -20.86 14.15 -6.84
CA SER A 464 -19.81 15.16 -6.82
C SER A 464 -19.74 15.87 -8.17
N VAL A 465 -19.65 17.20 -8.12
CA VAL A 465 -19.48 18.05 -9.29
C VAL A 465 -18.17 18.82 -9.18
N SER A 466 -17.29 18.64 -10.16
CA SER A 466 -16.01 19.33 -10.22
C SER A 466 -16.12 20.60 -11.05
N VAL A 467 -15.67 21.73 -10.51
CA VAL A 467 -15.64 23.04 -11.17
C VAL A 467 -14.31 23.73 -10.90
N GLY A 468 -13.69 24.29 -11.92
CA GLY A 468 -12.40 24.96 -11.84
C GLY A 468 -12.44 26.28 -12.59
N TYR A 469 -11.30 26.97 -12.62
CA TYR A 469 -11.17 28.19 -13.42
C TYR A 469 -11.23 27.91 -14.93
N LYS A 470 -10.81 26.70 -15.34
CA LYS A 470 -10.91 26.19 -16.70
C LYS A 470 -12.03 25.17 -16.77
N SER A 471 -12.91 25.28 -17.76
CA SER A 471 -14.08 24.37 -17.85
C SER A 471 -13.83 23.11 -18.70
N LEU A 472 -12.62 22.96 -19.24
CA LEU A 472 -12.25 21.92 -20.20
C LEU A 472 -10.97 21.22 -19.74
N TRP A 473 -11.00 19.89 -19.75
CA TRP A 473 -9.84 19.04 -19.63
C TRP A 473 -9.50 18.46 -20.99
N ILE A 474 -8.22 18.51 -21.36
CA ILE A 474 -7.71 17.90 -22.58
C ILE A 474 -6.57 16.97 -22.21
N GLY A 475 -6.44 15.86 -22.93
CA GLY A 475 -5.38 14.90 -22.68
C GLY A 475 -5.16 13.97 -23.85
N THR A 476 -3.92 13.51 -24.00
CA THR A 476 -3.59 12.37 -24.83
C THR A 476 -2.50 11.55 -24.16
N SER A 477 -2.51 10.26 -24.42
CA SER A 477 -1.51 9.33 -23.93
C SER A 477 -1.05 8.46 -25.08
N ILE A 478 0.25 8.47 -25.33
CA ILE A 478 0.92 7.57 -26.26
C ILE A 478 1.76 6.63 -25.38
N PRO A 479 1.57 5.30 -25.47
CA PRO A 479 2.43 4.35 -24.76
C PRO A 479 3.85 4.37 -25.34
N ALA A 480 4.81 3.74 -24.67
CA ALA A 480 6.14 3.54 -25.26
C ALA A 480 6.02 2.78 -26.60
N VAL A 481 6.74 3.25 -27.62
CA VAL A 481 6.60 2.75 -29.00
C VAL A 481 7.85 1.98 -29.39
N ASN A 482 7.69 0.69 -29.70
CA ASN A 482 8.71 -0.10 -30.36
C ASN A 482 8.64 0.09 -31.88
N LYS A 483 9.67 0.69 -32.49
CA LYS A 483 9.68 0.95 -33.93
C LYS A 483 9.87 -0.29 -34.82
N ASP A 484 10.30 -1.41 -34.24
CA ASP A 484 10.46 -2.67 -34.98
C ASP A 484 9.17 -3.46 -35.12
N ASP A 485 8.12 -3.07 -34.40
CA ASP A 485 6.85 -3.77 -34.44
C ASP A 485 6.18 -3.58 -35.82
N LYS A 486 5.75 -4.70 -36.42
CA LYS A 486 5.11 -4.71 -37.73
C LYS A 486 3.71 -4.09 -37.68
N GLU A 487 3.06 -4.19 -36.53
CA GLU A 487 1.72 -3.66 -36.27
C GLU A 487 1.78 -2.46 -35.31
N ILE A 488 2.76 -1.57 -35.50
CA ILE A 488 2.83 -0.31 -34.77
C ILE A 488 1.47 0.38 -34.79
N ARG A 489 0.98 0.68 -33.59
CA ARG A 489 -0.16 1.55 -33.40
C ARG A 489 0.19 2.95 -33.92
N LYS A 490 -0.55 3.39 -34.94
CA LYS A 490 -0.40 4.73 -35.54
C LYS A 490 -1.50 5.69 -35.13
N GLU A 491 -2.63 5.16 -34.67
CA GLU A 491 -3.80 5.93 -34.28
C GLU A 491 -3.90 6.07 -32.76
N PHE A 492 -4.00 7.31 -32.29
CA PHE A 492 -4.04 7.66 -30.87
C PHE A 492 -5.26 8.53 -30.56
N GLY A 493 -5.80 8.40 -29.35
CA GLY A 493 -6.98 9.15 -28.91
C GLY A 493 -6.61 10.51 -28.33
N ILE A 494 -7.46 11.50 -28.60
CA ILE A 494 -7.49 12.79 -27.89
C ILE A 494 -8.75 12.80 -27.05
N ALA A 495 -8.57 12.91 -25.75
CA ALA A 495 -9.67 13.02 -24.80
C ALA A 495 -9.92 14.50 -24.50
N THR A 496 -11.14 14.95 -24.72
CA THR A 496 -11.62 16.29 -24.35
C THR A 496 -12.87 16.10 -23.51
N THR A 497 -12.78 16.46 -22.24
CA THR A 497 -13.90 16.32 -21.31
C THR A 497 -14.14 17.62 -20.58
N ASN A 498 -15.35 17.82 -20.07
CA ASN A 498 -15.56 18.78 -19.00
C ASN A 498 -14.91 18.25 -17.70
N LEU A 499 -14.96 19.04 -16.64
CA LEU A 499 -14.43 18.65 -15.33
C LEU A 499 -15.23 17.54 -14.65
N GLY A 500 -16.45 17.27 -15.10
CA GLY A 500 -17.27 16.11 -14.70
C GLY A 500 -16.92 14.81 -15.43
N GLY A 501 -15.87 14.79 -16.25
CA GLY A 501 -15.42 13.60 -16.99
C GLY A 501 -16.23 13.30 -18.26
N GLN A 502 -17.17 14.16 -18.64
CA GLN A 502 -18.02 13.94 -19.81
C GLN A 502 -17.44 14.58 -21.05
N PHE A 503 -17.62 13.93 -22.21
CA PHE A 503 -17.07 14.39 -23.48
C PHE A 503 -17.58 15.80 -23.84
N GLN A 504 -16.65 16.70 -24.14
CA GLN A 504 -16.93 18.04 -24.64
C GLN A 504 -16.10 18.30 -25.90
N ALA A 505 -16.75 18.67 -27.00
CA ALA A 505 -16.08 19.04 -28.23
C ALA A 505 -15.17 20.27 -28.02
N ALA A 506 -13.94 20.16 -28.51
CA ALA A 506 -12.92 21.21 -28.48
C ALA A 506 -11.98 21.08 -29.68
N SER A 507 -11.53 22.23 -30.17
CA SER A 507 -10.52 22.34 -31.21
C SER A 507 -9.25 22.95 -30.63
N GLY A 508 -8.11 22.59 -31.22
CA GLY A 508 -6.82 22.95 -30.66
C GLY A 508 -5.65 22.51 -31.51
N THR A 509 -4.45 22.65 -30.94
CA THR A 509 -3.20 22.27 -31.59
C THR A 509 -2.47 21.27 -30.70
N LEU A 510 -2.00 20.18 -31.32
CA LEU A 510 -1.13 19.18 -30.74
C LEU A 510 0.26 19.31 -31.36
N LYS A 511 1.28 19.40 -30.51
CA LYS A 511 2.69 19.45 -30.93
C LYS A 511 3.48 18.38 -30.18
N ILE A 512 4.38 17.70 -30.89
CA ILE A 512 5.26 16.69 -30.30
C ILE A 512 6.71 17.12 -30.49
N TYR A 513 7.45 17.14 -29.40
CA TYR A 513 8.86 17.54 -29.34
C TYR A 513 9.73 16.35 -28.94
N LEU A 514 10.83 16.12 -29.68
CA LEU A 514 11.94 15.29 -29.19
C LEU A 514 12.65 16.06 -28.08
N LEU A 515 12.93 15.40 -26.95
CA LEU A 515 13.65 15.99 -25.82
C LEU A 515 15.15 15.72 -25.91
N GLN A 516 15.93 16.66 -25.36
CA GLN A 516 17.37 16.48 -25.22
C GLN A 516 17.68 15.64 -23.98
N ALA A 517 17.88 14.33 -24.20
CA ALA A 517 18.33 13.40 -23.17
C ALA A 517 19.73 13.77 -22.63
N PRO A 518 20.08 13.34 -21.39
CA PRO A 518 21.42 13.55 -20.84
C PRO A 518 22.48 12.87 -21.70
N ALA A 519 23.71 13.41 -21.69
CA ALA A 519 24.81 12.89 -22.50
C ALA A 519 25.39 11.56 -22.00
N ARG A 520 25.09 11.17 -20.74
CA ARG A 520 25.62 9.99 -20.07
C ARG A 520 24.63 9.45 -19.05
N ALA A 521 24.85 8.20 -18.63
CA ALA A 521 24.16 7.61 -17.49
C ALA A 521 24.66 8.21 -16.17
N PHE A 522 23.76 8.31 -15.19
CA PHE A 522 24.08 8.68 -13.81
C PHE A 522 23.67 7.56 -12.86
N ARG A 523 24.48 7.32 -11.83
CA ARG A 523 24.16 6.35 -10.78
C ARG A 523 23.11 6.91 -9.82
N ALA A 524 22.34 6.03 -9.19
CA ALA A 524 21.30 6.43 -8.25
C ALA A 524 21.88 7.14 -7.00
N ARG A 525 21.21 8.23 -6.57
CA ARG A 525 21.53 8.95 -5.34
C ARG A 525 21.14 8.12 -4.10
N MET A 526 21.95 8.19 -3.04
CA MET A 526 21.65 7.58 -1.74
C MET A 526 20.80 8.50 -0.83
N TRP A 527 20.79 9.80 -1.12
CA TRP A 527 20.08 10.82 -0.37
C TRP A 527 19.40 11.83 -1.29
N ALA A 528 18.47 12.61 -0.73
CA ALA A 528 17.77 13.68 -1.44
C ALA A 528 18.74 14.73 -2.00
N GLN A 529 18.36 15.37 -3.10
CA GLN A 529 19.16 16.44 -3.70
C GLN A 529 19.31 17.61 -2.73
N PRO A 530 20.53 18.17 -2.58
CA PRO A 530 20.73 19.37 -1.79
C PRO A 530 20.07 20.59 -2.46
N ASP A 531 19.56 21.52 -1.66
CA ASP A 531 18.99 22.80 -2.10
C ASP A 531 20.06 23.85 -2.46
N ARG A 532 21.30 23.65 -1.99
CA ARG A 532 22.45 24.52 -2.28
C ARG A 532 23.61 23.69 -2.84
N GLN A 533 24.40 24.29 -3.74
CA GLN A 533 25.57 23.66 -4.34
C GLN A 533 26.82 24.46 -3.99
N LEU A 534 27.86 23.77 -3.50
CA LEU A 534 29.15 24.39 -3.15
C LEU A 534 30.12 24.43 -4.34
N LEU A 535 30.10 23.40 -5.17
CA LEU A 535 30.95 23.27 -6.36
C LEU A 535 30.21 23.79 -7.59
N THR A 536 30.95 24.37 -8.53
CA THR A 536 30.41 24.61 -9.87
C THR A 536 30.14 23.29 -10.59
N ARG A 537 29.27 23.32 -11.60
CA ARG A 537 28.91 22.14 -12.40
C ARG A 537 30.14 21.40 -12.97
N ASP A 538 31.10 22.14 -13.50
CA ASP A 538 32.31 21.58 -14.12
C ASP A 538 33.24 20.94 -13.07
N GLU A 539 33.45 21.61 -11.93
CA GLU A 539 34.23 21.07 -10.81
C GLU A 539 33.59 19.82 -10.21
N TYR A 540 32.24 19.82 -10.13
CA TYR A 540 31.50 18.68 -9.62
C TYR A 540 31.69 17.46 -10.51
N TYR A 541 31.49 17.58 -11.83
CA TYR A 541 31.67 16.45 -12.74
C TYR A 541 33.13 16.01 -12.93
N ALA A 542 34.10 16.90 -12.69
CA ALA A 542 35.51 16.52 -12.64
C ALA A 542 35.81 15.62 -11.42
N ALA A 543 35.13 15.84 -10.28
CA ALA A 543 35.28 15.03 -9.09
C ALA A 543 34.38 13.78 -9.08
N PHE A 544 33.15 13.90 -9.59
CA PHE A 544 32.06 12.94 -9.49
C PHE A 544 31.41 12.72 -10.86
N PRO A 545 32.10 12.06 -11.81
CA PRO A 545 31.67 11.99 -13.21
C PRO A 545 30.39 11.16 -13.46
N HIS A 546 30.03 10.28 -12.53
CA HIS A 546 28.87 9.38 -12.60
C HIS A 546 27.69 9.86 -11.74
N ASP A 547 27.86 10.98 -11.04
CA ASP A 547 26.86 11.50 -10.10
C ASP A 547 26.05 12.64 -10.71
N LEU A 548 24.78 12.70 -10.31
CA LEU A 548 23.85 13.74 -10.72
C LEU A 548 24.13 15.05 -9.97
N TYR A 549 24.28 16.17 -10.70
CA TYR A 549 24.55 17.49 -10.09
C TYR A 549 23.25 18.22 -9.74
N ASP A 550 22.31 18.23 -10.68
CA ASP A 550 21.03 18.91 -10.58
C ASP A 550 19.90 17.96 -11.03
N ASP A 551 19.00 18.40 -11.91
CA ASP A 551 17.86 17.64 -12.42
C ASP A 551 18.13 17.02 -13.80
N GLU A 552 19.36 16.60 -14.12
CA GLU A 552 19.69 16.12 -15.48
C GLU A 552 18.96 14.85 -15.90
N ASP A 553 18.55 14.01 -14.95
CA ASP A 553 17.74 12.80 -15.19
C ASP A 553 16.23 13.09 -15.17
N ASN A 554 15.83 14.30 -14.79
CA ASN A 554 14.44 14.71 -14.69
C ASN A 554 13.87 15.10 -16.06
N LYS A 555 13.27 14.12 -16.72
CA LYS A 555 12.68 14.30 -18.06
C LYS A 555 11.66 15.42 -18.19
N PHE A 556 11.02 15.83 -17.09
CA PHE A 556 10.06 16.94 -17.09
C PHE A 556 10.73 18.31 -17.28
N LYS A 557 12.04 18.40 -17.05
CA LYS A 557 12.84 19.63 -17.17
C LYS A 557 13.75 19.64 -18.41
N TRP A 558 13.75 18.59 -19.22
CA TRP A 558 14.60 18.52 -20.42
C TRP A 558 14.21 19.56 -21.47
N ALA A 559 15.21 20.12 -22.13
CA ALA A 559 15.01 21.09 -23.19
C ALA A 559 14.35 20.43 -24.42
N LYS A 560 13.48 21.19 -25.08
CA LYS A 560 12.86 20.79 -26.36
C LYS A 560 13.91 20.86 -27.46
N GLN A 561 14.28 19.72 -28.04
CA GLN A 561 15.31 19.66 -29.08
C GLN A 561 14.73 19.98 -30.46
N LYS A 562 13.62 19.32 -30.85
CA LYS A 562 13.03 19.46 -32.19
C LYS A 562 11.53 19.20 -32.17
N GLU A 563 10.74 20.05 -32.83
CA GLU A 563 9.33 19.76 -33.16
C GLU A 563 9.29 18.68 -34.25
N THR A 564 8.73 17.52 -33.93
CA THR A 564 8.67 16.36 -34.83
C THR A 564 7.30 16.20 -35.47
N PHE A 565 6.24 16.64 -34.78
CA PHE A 565 4.87 16.53 -35.27
C PHE A 565 4.02 17.71 -34.82
N HIS A 566 3.09 18.10 -35.68
CA HIS A 566 2.15 19.20 -35.46
C HIS A 566 0.83 18.83 -36.13
N LEU A 567 -0.26 18.94 -35.37
CA LEU A 567 -1.61 18.75 -35.89
C LEU A 567 -2.58 19.74 -35.25
N ASN A 568 -3.48 20.31 -36.05
CA ASN A 568 -4.68 20.95 -35.52
C ASN A 568 -5.79 19.92 -35.44
N PHE A 569 -6.37 19.73 -34.25
CA PHE A 569 -7.40 18.74 -34.00
C PHE A 569 -8.76 19.40 -33.77
N ASP A 570 -9.81 18.65 -34.07
CA ASP A 570 -11.21 19.02 -33.87
C ASP A 570 -11.96 17.77 -33.40
N THR A 571 -12.18 17.67 -32.09
CA THR A 571 -12.76 16.47 -31.47
C THR A 571 -14.24 16.27 -31.76
N GLU A 572 -14.92 17.27 -32.33
CA GLU A 572 -16.28 17.10 -32.86
C GLU A 572 -16.27 16.21 -34.11
N LYS A 573 -15.22 16.33 -34.94
CA LYS A 573 -15.06 15.56 -36.19
C LYS A 573 -14.34 14.25 -35.98
N SER A 574 -13.23 14.26 -35.22
CA SER A 574 -12.43 13.07 -34.94
C SER A 574 -11.84 13.13 -33.54
N LYS A 575 -12.09 12.08 -32.76
CA LYS A 575 -11.49 11.89 -31.43
C LYS A 575 -10.11 11.21 -31.48
N THR A 576 -9.62 10.94 -32.68
CA THR A 576 -8.34 10.27 -32.91
C THR A 576 -7.48 11.06 -33.90
N PHE A 577 -6.18 10.82 -33.83
CA PHE A 577 -5.20 11.31 -34.79
C PHE A 577 -4.22 10.20 -35.16
N THR A 578 -3.67 10.30 -36.36
CA THR A 578 -2.76 9.30 -36.92
C THR A 578 -1.37 9.89 -37.12
N ILE A 579 -0.34 9.13 -36.77
CA ILE A 579 1.07 9.41 -37.07
C ILE A 579 1.60 8.29 -37.97
N ASP A 580 1.57 8.51 -39.29
CA ASP A 580 1.92 7.48 -40.27
C ASP A 580 3.41 7.10 -40.29
N ASP A 581 4.28 8.06 -39.98
CA ASP A 581 5.73 7.95 -40.07
C ASP A 581 6.41 7.67 -38.73
N LEU A 582 5.66 7.29 -37.69
CA LEU A 582 6.15 7.06 -36.32
C LEU A 582 7.34 6.09 -36.27
N ALA A 583 7.36 5.05 -37.11
CA ALA A 583 8.46 4.10 -37.20
C ALA A 583 9.79 4.70 -37.68
N LYS A 584 9.73 5.84 -38.41
CA LYS A 584 10.91 6.54 -38.94
C LYS A 584 11.49 7.55 -37.93
N TRP A 585 10.81 7.80 -36.83
CA TRP A 585 11.25 8.78 -35.83
C TRP A 585 12.49 8.30 -35.09
N LYS A 586 13.29 9.23 -34.59
CA LYS A 586 14.53 8.92 -33.86
C LYS A 586 14.18 8.27 -32.51
N GLU A 587 15.01 7.34 -32.05
CA GLU A 587 14.89 6.81 -30.67
C GLU A 587 15.17 7.92 -29.66
N GLY A 588 14.41 7.94 -28.57
CA GLY A 588 14.52 8.92 -27.50
C GLY A 588 13.20 9.19 -26.79
N GLU A 589 13.22 10.16 -25.88
CA GLU A 589 12.04 10.63 -25.14
C GLU A 589 11.36 11.78 -25.90
N TYR A 590 10.04 11.74 -25.95
CA TYR A 590 9.21 12.74 -26.60
C TYR A 590 8.23 13.34 -25.60
N MET A 591 7.94 14.63 -25.79
CA MET A 591 6.94 15.37 -25.04
C MET A 591 5.83 15.84 -25.98
N ILE A 592 4.60 15.59 -25.58
CA ILE A 592 3.39 16.03 -26.27
C ILE A 592 2.86 17.25 -25.54
N GLU A 593 2.61 18.34 -26.27
CA GLU A 593 1.87 19.50 -25.77
C GLU A 593 0.56 19.64 -26.54
N LEU A 594 -0.53 19.69 -25.80
CA LEU A 594 -1.85 20.01 -26.34
C LEU A 594 -2.25 21.40 -25.85
N TYR A 595 -2.75 22.18 -26.78
CA TYR A 595 -3.30 23.51 -26.54
C TYR A 595 -4.73 23.54 -27.06
N SER A 596 -5.66 23.99 -26.24
CA SER A 596 -7.02 24.27 -26.65
C SER A 596 -7.54 25.48 -25.90
N LYS A 597 -8.72 25.96 -26.28
CA LYS A 597 -9.44 26.99 -25.54
C LYS A 597 -10.71 26.38 -24.99
N ASP A 598 -11.04 26.69 -23.75
CA ASP A 598 -12.36 26.38 -23.23
C ASP A 598 -13.44 27.27 -23.88
N LYS A 599 -14.71 27.05 -23.52
CA LYS A 599 -15.84 27.84 -24.02
C LYS A 599 -15.73 29.34 -23.69
N ASP A 600 -14.87 29.68 -22.74
CA ASP A 600 -14.70 31.03 -22.19
C ASP A 600 -13.47 31.73 -22.78
N GLY A 601 -12.77 31.05 -23.69
CA GLY A 601 -11.57 31.55 -24.34
C GLY A 601 -10.30 31.42 -23.50
N GLN A 602 -10.35 30.76 -22.33
CA GLN A 602 -9.17 30.51 -21.51
C GLN A 602 -8.33 29.39 -22.13
N GLU A 603 -7.01 29.57 -22.08
CA GLU A 603 -6.06 28.58 -22.61
C GLU A 603 -5.96 27.36 -21.68
N VAL A 604 -6.22 26.19 -22.26
CA VAL A 604 -6.04 24.90 -21.61
C VAL A 604 -4.83 24.23 -22.23
N LYS A 605 -3.85 23.89 -21.39
CA LYS A 605 -2.61 23.21 -21.79
C LYS A 605 -2.50 21.87 -21.08
N ALA A 606 -2.21 20.81 -21.83
CA ALA A 606 -1.84 19.50 -21.29
C ALA A 606 -0.48 19.06 -21.81
N VAL A 607 0.29 18.37 -20.96
CA VAL A 607 1.61 17.84 -21.31
C VAL A 607 1.68 16.36 -20.94
N SER A 608 2.13 15.53 -21.87
CA SER A 608 2.40 14.10 -21.63
C SER A 608 3.72 13.67 -22.28
N TYR A 609 4.24 12.51 -21.91
CA TYR A 609 5.57 12.03 -22.31
C TYR A 609 5.51 10.57 -22.75
N PHE A 610 6.33 10.20 -23.73
CA PHE A 610 6.46 8.82 -24.18
C PHE A 610 7.86 8.58 -24.78
N THR A 611 8.27 7.31 -24.80
CA THR A 611 9.58 6.91 -25.33
C THR A 611 9.40 6.19 -26.67
N ILE A 612 10.25 6.48 -27.65
CA ILE A 612 10.42 5.66 -28.85
C ILE A 612 11.72 4.89 -28.71
N TYR A 613 11.64 3.56 -28.82
CA TYR A 613 12.77 2.65 -28.76
C TYR A 613 12.70 1.63 -29.90
N ALA A 614 13.77 0.87 -30.12
CA ALA A 614 13.78 -0.27 -31.02
C ALA A 614 14.36 -1.48 -30.29
N THR A 615 13.67 -2.62 -30.33
CA THR A 615 14.19 -3.90 -29.83
C THR A 615 15.48 -4.36 -30.54
N SER A 616 15.65 -3.97 -31.80
CA SER A 616 16.80 -4.26 -32.66
C SER A 616 17.96 -3.29 -32.45
N SER A 617 17.73 -2.19 -31.72
CA SER A 617 18.76 -1.20 -31.44
C SER A 617 19.89 -1.81 -30.63
N LYS A 618 21.12 -1.42 -30.96
CA LYS A 618 22.31 -1.87 -30.25
C LYS A 618 22.54 -1.12 -28.95
N THR A 619 21.97 0.07 -28.79
CA THR A 619 22.19 0.97 -27.64
C THR A 619 20.85 1.42 -27.07
N LEU A 620 20.84 1.85 -25.82
CA LEU A 620 19.63 2.40 -25.19
C LEU A 620 19.17 3.69 -25.88
N ALA A 621 17.85 3.89 -25.95
CA ALA A 621 17.23 5.12 -26.47
C ALA A 621 17.53 6.36 -25.60
N VAL A 622 17.64 6.15 -24.29
CA VAL A 622 18.00 7.17 -23.29
C VAL A 622 19.14 6.62 -22.44
N PRO A 623 20.23 7.39 -22.22
CA PRO A 623 21.34 6.91 -21.41
C PRO A 623 20.96 6.56 -19.98
N ALA A 624 21.27 5.34 -19.56
CA ALA A 624 20.98 4.84 -18.21
C ALA A 624 22.00 3.77 -17.78
N VAL A 625 22.26 3.64 -16.47
CA VAL A 625 23.13 2.57 -15.94
C VAL A 625 22.48 1.21 -16.20
N HIS A 626 21.16 1.16 -16.08
CA HIS A 626 20.35 0.01 -16.43
C HIS A 626 18.98 0.48 -16.90
N HIS A 627 18.49 -0.15 -17.95
CA HIS A 627 17.15 0.07 -18.47
C HIS A 627 16.47 -1.27 -18.73
N TYR A 628 15.18 -1.30 -18.47
CA TYR A 628 14.30 -2.43 -18.73
C TYR A 628 13.07 -1.96 -19.50
N GLN A 629 12.72 -2.72 -20.54
CA GLN A 629 11.54 -2.49 -21.34
C GLN A 629 10.85 -3.83 -21.62
N ALA A 630 9.64 -3.99 -21.10
CA ALA A 630 8.80 -5.15 -21.39
C ALA A 630 8.38 -5.17 -22.86
N ILE A 631 8.42 -6.36 -23.49
CA ILE A 631 7.87 -6.59 -24.84
C ILE A 631 6.62 -7.47 -24.75
N LYS A 632 6.74 -8.64 -24.13
CA LYS A 632 5.62 -9.55 -23.82
C LYS A 632 5.94 -10.30 -22.52
N MET A 633 5.35 -9.86 -21.42
CA MET A 633 5.56 -10.47 -20.09
C MET A 633 4.43 -11.40 -19.65
N THR A 634 3.35 -11.47 -20.43
CA THR A 634 2.29 -12.49 -20.26
C THR A 634 2.32 -13.40 -21.46
N ALA A 635 2.50 -14.71 -21.23
CA ALA A 635 2.64 -15.69 -22.30
C ALA A 635 2.07 -17.04 -21.88
N GLU A 636 1.39 -17.71 -22.80
CA GLU A 636 0.92 -19.07 -22.62
C GLU A 636 2.04 -20.09 -22.87
N PRO A 637 1.95 -21.31 -22.32
CA PRO A 637 2.81 -22.41 -22.72
C PRO A 637 2.83 -22.63 -24.24
N GLY A 638 4.04 -22.77 -24.79
CA GLY A 638 4.30 -22.82 -26.23
C GLY A 638 4.64 -21.46 -26.85
N GLU A 639 4.32 -20.35 -26.17
CA GLU A 639 4.73 -19.00 -26.57
C GLU A 639 6.09 -18.63 -25.97
N LYS A 640 6.58 -17.44 -26.34
CA LYS A 640 7.77 -16.83 -25.75
C LYS A 640 7.38 -15.56 -25.01
N ALA A 641 7.86 -15.43 -23.79
CA ALA A 641 7.94 -14.13 -23.14
C ALA A 641 9.20 -13.40 -23.63
N ALA A 642 9.13 -12.08 -23.73
CA ALA A 642 10.23 -11.27 -24.22
C ALA A 642 10.32 -9.92 -23.48
N PHE A 643 11.54 -9.48 -23.25
CA PHE A 643 11.85 -8.14 -22.77
C PHE A 643 13.22 -7.70 -23.29
N VAL A 644 13.48 -6.41 -23.17
CA VAL A 644 14.75 -5.81 -23.52
C VAL A 644 15.37 -5.21 -22.28
N THR A 645 16.67 -5.41 -22.11
CA THR A 645 17.45 -4.74 -21.09
C THR A 645 18.82 -4.36 -21.61
N GLY A 646 19.42 -3.32 -21.05
CA GLY A 646 20.71 -2.82 -21.49
C GLY A 646 21.29 -1.78 -20.56
N THR A 647 22.44 -1.28 -20.96
CA THR A 647 23.21 -0.27 -20.24
C THR A 647 23.85 0.71 -21.21
N SER A 648 24.07 1.94 -20.76
CA SER A 648 24.95 2.90 -21.43
C SER A 648 26.35 2.95 -20.81
N GLU A 649 26.61 2.16 -19.77
CA GLU A 649 27.93 2.03 -19.17
C GLU A 649 28.89 1.30 -20.11
N THR A 650 30.18 1.63 -20.02
CA THR A 650 31.24 1.00 -20.83
C THR A 650 31.30 -0.51 -20.64
N LYS A 651 31.01 -0.98 -19.41
CA LYS A 651 30.87 -2.38 -19.05
C LYS A 651 30.10 -2.52 -17.73
N ILE A 652 29.16 -3.47 -17.69
CA ILE A 652 28.60 -4.07 -16.47
C ILE A 652 28.69 -5.60 -16.56
N ASN A 653 28.80 -6.27 -15.40
CA ASN A 653 28.71 -7.73 -15.30
C ASN A 653 27.48 -8.11 -14.50
N VAL A 654 26.54 -8.77 -15.15
CA VAL A 654 25.21 -9.05 -14.61
C VAL A 654 25.07 -10.52 -14.32
N LEU A 655 24.66 -10.84 -13.10
CA LEU A 655 24.13 -12.14 -12.76
C LEU A 655 22.66 -12.20 -13.20
N TYR A 656 22.42 -12.95 -14.26
CA TYR A 656 21.10 -13.21 -14.82
C TYR A 656 20.61 -14.58 -14.37
N GLU A 657 19.48 -14.61 -13.68
CA GLU A 657 18.89 -15.82 -13.11
C GLU A 657 17.42 -15.91 -13.49
N VAL A 658 16.98 -17.09 -13.91
CA VAL A 658 15.56 -17.39 -14.10
C VAL A 658 15.19 -18.40 -13.03
N GLU A 659 14.19 -18.07 -12.23
CA GLU A 659 13.72 -18.93 -11.16
C GLU A 659 12.22 -19.19 -11.26
N GLN A 660 11.83 -20.29 -10.63
CA GLN A 660 10.45 -20.53 -10.25
C GLN A 660 10.44 -21.02 -8.80
N GLU A 661 9.90 -20.19 -7.90
CA GLU A 661 9.58 -20.59 -6.53
C GLU A 661 10.80 -21.11 -5.74
N GLY A 662 11.90 -20.36 -5.79
CA GLY A 662 13.17 -20.73 -5.16
C GLY A 662 13.98 -21.76 -5.94
N THR A 663 13.43 -22.31 -7.04
CA THR A 663 14.15 -23.25 -7.90
C THR A 663 14.76 -22.50 -9.06
N LEU A 664 16.09 -22.55 -9.16
CA LEU A 664 16.80 -21.94 -10.26
C LEU A 664 16.62 -22.78 -11.53
N LEU A 665 16.01 -22.18 -12.55
CA LEU A 665 15.82 -22.79 -13.87
C LEU A 665 17.03 -22.54 -14.78
N SER A 666 17.64 -21.35 -14.69
CA SER A 666 18.89 -21.02 -15.37
C SER A 666 19.65 -19.93 -14.62
N LYS A 667 20.98 -19.92 -14.79
CA LYS A 667 21.91 -18.94 -14.20
C LYS A 667 23.07 -18.69 -15.14
N GLN A 668 23.38 -17.44 -15.40
CA GLN A 668 24.53 -17.05 -16.23
C GLN A 668 25.05 -15.66 -15.86
N TRP A 669 26.34 -15.46 -16.06
CA TRP A 669 26.96 -14.13 -16.01
C TRP A 669 26.99 -13.51 -17.40
N LEU A 670 26.46 -12.30 -17.53
CA LEU A 670 26.40 -11.54 -18.78
C LEU A 670 27.29 -10.31 -18.69
N ALA A 671 28.21 -10.15 -19.63
CA ALA A 671 28.96 -8.90 -19.78
C ALA A 671 28.29 -8.04 -20.85
N LEU A 672 27.74 -6.89 -20.45
CA LEU A 672 27.13 -5.92 -21.37
C LEU A 672 28.03 -4.68 -21.48
N ARG A 673 28.20 -4.14 -22.69
CA ARG A 673 29.15 -3.04 -22.98
C ARG A 673 28.49 -1.97 -23.86
N ASN A 674 27.96 -0.92 -23.23
CA ASN A 674 27.14 0.12 -23.88
C ASN A 674 26.21 -0.51 -24.92
N GLU A 675 25.42 -1.47 -24.47
CA GLU A 675 24.59 -2.27 -25.34
C GLU A 675 23.22 -2.52 -24.77
N GLN A 676 22.30 -2.79 -25.68
CA GLN A 676 20.96 -3.27 -25.42
C GLN A 676 20.82 -4.69 -25.98
N ARG A 677 20.11 -5.56 -25.24
CA ARG A 677 19.88 -6.94 -25.65
C ARG A 677 18.43 -7.36 -25.39
N ALA A 678 17.83 -8.03 -26.37
CA ALA A 678 16.54 -8.70 -26.22
C ALA A 678 16.72 -10.09 -25.60
N PHE A 679 15.87 -10.42 -24.65
CA PHE A 679 15.83 -11.72 -23.98
C PHE A 679 14.50 -12.38 -24.29
N GLU A 680 14.56 -13.64 -24.72
CA GLU A 680 13.39 -14.47 -24.96
C GLU A 680 13.41 -15.65 -23.99
N ILE A 681 12.26 -15.91 -23.37
CA ILE A 681 12.06 -17.03 -22.45
C ILE A 681 10.97 -17.92 -23.05
N PRO A 682 11.32 -19.11 -23.57
CA PRO A 682 10.32 -20.05 -24.06
C PRO A 682 9.50 -20.58 -22.87
N ILE A 683 8.18 -20.44 -22.95
CA ILE A 683 7.28 -20.81 -21.85
C ILE A 683 6.83 -22.26 -22.00
N LYS A 684 7.06 -23.04 -20.96
CA LYS A 684 6.65 -24.45 -20.88
C LYS A 684 5.41 -24.61 -19.99
N GLU A 685 4.72 -25.73 -20.10
CA GLU A 685 3.53 -26.01 -19.29
C GLU A 685 3.85 -26.03 -17.77
N GLU A 686 5.04 -26.51 -17.39
CA GLU A 686 5.56 -26.47 -16.01
C GLU A 686 5.74 -25.05 -15.45
N TYR A 687 5.83 -24.03 -16.32
CA TYR A 687 6.03 -22.64 -15.94
C TYR A 687 4.74 -21.92 -15.51
N ARG A 688 3.57 -22.58 -15.58
CA ARG A 688 2.32 -22.00 -15.07
C ARG A 688 2.45 -21.58 -13.61
N GLY A 689 1.76 -20.48 -13.30
CA GLY A 689 1.88 -19.79 -12.03
C GLY A 689 3.10 -18.88 -11.98
N ASN A 690 3.53 -18.30 -13.10
CA ASN A 690 4.61 -17.32 -13.19
C ASN A 690 6.05 -17.89 -13.07
N VAL A 691 6.96 -17.11 -13.64
CA VAL A 691 8.42 -17.29 -13.59
C VAL A 691 9.05 -15.94 -13.25
N SER A 692 10.07 -15.93 -12.41
CA SER A 692 10.79 -14.71 -12.04
C SER A 692 12.16 -14.66 -12.71
N VAL A 693 12.54 -13.48 -13.18
CA VAL A 693 13.84 -13.21 -13.81
C VAL A 693 14.57 -12.19 -12.95
N HIS A 694 15.72 -12.57 -12.38
CA HIS A 694 16.55 -11.66 -11.61
C HIS A 694 17.69 -11.10 -12.45
N TYR A 695 17.93 -9.82 -12.25
CA TYR A 695 18.97 -9.06 -12.90
C TYR A 695 19.76 -8.32 -11.81
N THR A 696 20.95 -8.85 -11.48
CA THR A 696 21.71 -8.44 -10.30
C THR A 696 23.13 -8.05 -10.68
N PHE A 697 23.58 -6.84 -10.33
CA PHE A 697 24.95 -6.40 -10.57
C PHE A 697 25.40 -5.26 -9.64
N ILE A 698 26.71 -5.00 -9.63
CA ILE A 698 27.31 -3.86 -8.92
C ILE A 698 28.03 -2.98 -9.93
N LYS A 699 27.86 -1.67 -9.81
CA LYS A 699 28.56 -0.68 -10.65
C LYS A 699 28.67 0.64 -9.90
N ASP A 700 29.86 1.24 -9.93
CA ASP A 700 30.18 2.55 -9.35
C ASP A 700 29.68 2.69 -7.90
N ASN A 701 30.00 1.69 -7.06
CA ASN A 701 29.58 1.62 -5.66
C ASN A 701 28.05 1.64 -5.45
N ARG A 702 27.29 1.08 -6.40
CA ARG A 702 25.84 0.87 -6.27
C ARG A 702 25.49 -0.57 -6.57
N PHE A 703 24.56 -1.09 -5.78
CA PHE A 703 23.98 -2.40 -5.95
C PHE A 703 22.65 -2.28 -6.70
N TYR A 704 22.60 -2.89 -7.88
CA TYR A 704 21.41 -2.93 -8.73
C TYR A 704 20.81 -4.33 -8.65
N LYS A 705 19.53 -4.40 -8.29
CA LYS A 705 18.75 -5.62 -8.26
C LYS A 705 17.35 -5.35 -8.80
N ASP A 706 16.98 -6.05 -9.85
CA ASP A 706 15.64 -6.03 -10.42
C ASP A 706 15.11 -7.45 -10.56
N THR A 707 13.81 -7.62 -10.32
CA THR A 707 13.10 -8.87 -10.54
C THR A 707 11.93 -8.60 -11.49
N TYR A 708 11.93 -9.27 -12.64
CA TYR A 708 10.85 -9.20 -13.63
C TYR A 708 10.00 -10.46 -13.54
N VAL A 709 8.68 -10.29 -13.40
CA VAL A 709 7.74 -11.40 -13.35
C VAL A 709 7.18 -11.65 -14.75
N VAL A 710 7.37 -12.86 -15.26
CA VAL A 710 6.68 -13.37 -16.44
C VAL A 710 5.41 -14.07 -15.97
N THR A 711 4.25 -13.51 -16.31
CA THR A 711 2.95 -14.09 -16.01
C THR A 711 2.65 -15.26 -16.93
N VAL A 712 2.46 -16.44 -16.36
CA VAL A 712 2.06 -17.65 -17.09
C VAL A 712 0.73 -18.11 -16.50
N PRO A 713 -0.40 -17.68 -17.08
CA PRO A 713 -1.72 -17.84 -16.47
C PRO A 713 -2.18 -19.31 -16.47
N TYR A 714 -3.18 -19.64 -15.65
CA TYR A 714 -3.83 -20.96 -15.64
C TYR A 714 -5.08 -20.98 -16.55
N THR A 715 -4.99 -20.44 -17.76
CA THR A 715 -6.15 -20.36 -18.65
C THR A 715 -6.66 -21.74 -19.10
N ASN A 716 -5.81 -22.76 -19.09
CA ASN A 716 -6.23 -24.16 -19.29
C ASN A 716 -7.18 -24.68 -18.20
N LYS A 717 -7.34 -23.95 -17.10
CA LYS A 717 -8.28 -24.25 -16.00
C LYS A 717 -9.50 -23.34 -15.96
N GLN A 718 -9.60 -22.37 -16.88
CA GLN A 718 -10.75 -21.46 -16.95
C GLN A 718 -11.92 -22.11 -17.67
N LEU A 719 -13.12 -21.91 -17.11
CA LEU A 719 -14.39 -22.26 -17.72
C LEU A 719 -15.11 -20.98 -18.16
N GLU A 720 -15.66 -20.99 -19.36
CA GLU A 720 -16.51 -19.94 -19.89
C GLU A 720 -17.98 -20.32 -19.64
N VAL A 721 -18.74 -19.45 -18.98
CA VAL A 721 -20.16 -19.65 -18.68
C VAL A 721 -20.97 -18.56 -19.36
N THR A 722 -21.94 -18.94 -20.18
CA THR A 722 -22.81 -18.01 -20.92
C THR A 722 -24.28 -18.41 -20.78
N PHE A 723 -25.20 -17.45 -20.92
CA PHE A 723 -26.63 -17.73 -20.98
C PHE A 723 -27.07 -18.01 -22.42
N ALA A 724 -27.66 -19.19 -22.65
CA ALA A 724 -28.39 -19.49 -23.89
C ALA A 724 -29.84 -18.95 -23.86
N SER A 725 -30.43 -18.82 -22.66
CA SER A 725 -31.71 -18.14 -22.46
C SER A 725 -31.71 -17.40 -21.13
N PHE A 726 -32.06 -16.11 -21.16
CA PHE A 726 -32.21 -15.26 -19.99
C PHE A 726 -33.37 -14.28 -20.22
N ARG A 727 -34.18 -14.06 -19.18
CA ARG A 727 -35.27 -13.09 -19.18
C ARG A 727 -35.07 -12.15 -18.01
N ASP A 728 -35.04 -10.85 -18.30
CA ASP A 728 -34.73 -9.78 -17.36
C ASP A 728 -35.96 -9.30 -16.55
N LYS A 729 -37.19 -9.61 -17.00
CA LYS A 729 -38.44 -9.23 -16.33
C LYS A 729 -39.35 -10.42 -16.11
N LEU A 730 -39.76 -10.62 -14.85
CA LEU A 730 -40.57 -11.76 -14.40
C LEU A 730 -41.79 -11.31 -13.61
N GLN A 731 -42.86 -12.10 -13.65
CA GLN A 731 -44.01 -11.92 -12.77
C GLN A 731 -43.78 -12.68 -11.45
N PRO A 732 -44.20 -12.13 -10.29
CA PRO A 732 -44.10 -12.84 -9.01
C PRO A 732 -44.77 -14.22 -9.07
N GLY A 733 -44.04 -15.26 -8.63
CA GLY A 733 -44.54 -16.64 -8.62
C GLY A 733 -44.58 -17.34 -9.99
N ALA A 734 -44.20 -16.68 -11.08
CA ALA A 734 -44.11 -17.31 -12.40
C ALA A 734 -42.97 -18.35 -12.43
N LYS A 735 -43.21 -19.45 -13.14
CA LYS A 735 -42.17 -20.44 -13.42
C LYS A 735 -41.29 -19.92 -14.57
N GLU A 736 -39.98 -19.94 -14.38
CA GLU A 736 -38.99 -19.47 -15.35
C GLU A 736 -37.88 -20.52 -15.53
N GLN A 737 -37.27 -20.55 -16.72
CA GLN A 737 -36.16 -21.45 -17.02
C GLN A 737 -35.02 -20.70 -17.70
N TRP A 738 -33.87 -20.66 -17.03
CA TRP A 738 -32.62 -20.19 -17.61
C TRP A 738 -31.78 -21.37 -18.10
N ARG A 739 -31.16 -21.21 -19.28
CA ARG A 739 -30.24 -22.20 -19.84
C ARG A 739 -28.85 -21.61 -19.87
N LEU A 740 -27.89 -22.30 -19.28
CA LEU A 740 -26.48 -21.93 -19.31
C LEU A 740 -25.69 -22.88 -20.21
N VAL A 741 -24.63 -22.36 -20.83
CA VAL A 741 -23.66 -23.11 -21.62
C VAL A 741 -22.30 -22.92 -20.97
N VAL A 742 -21.70 -24.04 -20.53
CA VAL A 742 -20.38 -24.08 -19.91
C VAL A 742 -19.40 -24.70 -20.90
N LYS A 743 -18.31 -24.01 -21.21
CA LYS A 743 -17.26 -24.47 -22.13
C LYS A 743 -15.89 -24.39 -21.46
N GLY A 744 -15.05 -25.41 -21.66
CA GLY A 744 -13.63 -25.33 -21.32
C GLY A 744 -12.82 -24.85 -22.52
N LYS A 745 -11.65 -24.24 -22.29
CA LYS A 745 -10.76 -23.80 -23.38
C LYS A 745 -10.24 -24.94 -24.27
N THR A 746 -10.21 -26.18 -23.80
CA THR A 746 -9.57 -27.31 -24.50
C THR A 746 -10.45 -28.56 -24.68
N ALA A 747 -11.74 -28.55 -24.30
CA ALA A 747 -12.62 -29.72 -24.47
C ALA A 747 -14.12 -29.36 -24.50
N ASP A 748 -14.89 -30.07 -25.35
CA ASP A 748 -16.33 -29.89 -25.58
C ASP A 748 -17.23 -30.49 -24.49
N LYS A 749 -16.67 -31.20 -23.50
CA LYS A 749 -17.39 -31.71 -22.33
C LYS A 749 -16.52 -31.59 -21.08
N VAL A 750 -16.91 -30.70 -20.18
CA VAL A 750 -16.35 -30.59 -18.83
C VAL A 750 -17.40 -31.12 -17.87
N ALA A 751 -17.09 -32.18 -17.12
CA ALA A 751 -17.89 -32.55 -15.95
C ALA A 751 -17.69 -31.44 -14.91
N ALA A 752 -18.75 -30.70 -14.61
CA ALA A 752 -18.70 -29.54 -13.74
C ALA A 752 -19.86 -29.58 -12.76
N GLU A 753 -19.57 -29.29 -11.49
CA GLU A 753 -20.59 -28.98 -10.51
C GLU A 753 -20.88 -27.48 -10.53
N MET A 754 -22.17 -27.11 -10.53
CA MET A 754 -22.60 -25.72 -10.50
C MET A 754 -23.25 -25.39 -9.15
N VAL A 755 -22.98 -24.18 -8.66
CA VAL A 755 -23.74 -23.54 -7.60
C VAL A 755 -24.23 -22.19 -8.12
N ALA A 756 -25.49 -21.87 -7.83
CA ALA A 756 -26.10 -20.59 -8.17
C ALA A 756 -26.72 -19.98 -6.91
N THR A 757 -26.69 -18.66 -6.81
CA THR A 757 -27.42 -17.92 -5.78
C THR A 757 -28.32 -16.87 -6.43
N LEU A 758 -29.46 -16.61 -5.80
CA LEU A 758 -30.39 -15.55 -6.15
C LEU A 758 -30.90 -14.95 -4.84
N TYR A 759 -30.70 -13.66 -4.65
CA TYR A 759 -31.16 -12.92 -3.47
C TYR A 759 -31.65 -11.53 -3.88
N ASP A 760 -32.30 -10.86 -2.94
CA ASP A 760 -32.90 -9.54 -3.13
C ASP A 760 -31.81 -8.46 -3.18
N ALA A 761 -31.72 -7.72 -4.29
CA ALA A 761 -30.68 -6.70 -4.51
C ALA A 761 -30.69 -5.58 -3.45
N SER A 762 -31.83 -5.34 -2.79
CA SER A 762 -31.90 -4.39 -1.67
C SER A 762 -30.98 -4.73 -0.49
N LEU A 763 -30.51 -5.98 -0.40
CA LEU A 763 -29.58 -6.39 0.65
C LEU A 763 -28.15 -5.87 0.40
N ASP A 764 -27.80 -5.54 -0.84
CA ASP A 764 -26.47 -5.04 -1.19
C ASP A 764 -26.21 -3.64 -0.61
N GLU A 765 -27.26 -2.86 -0.39
CA GLU A 765 -27.23 -1.57 0.32
C GLU A 765 -26.63 -1.72 1.72
N PHE A 766 -26.91 -2.84 2.40
CA PHE A 766 -26.32 -3.11 3.71
C PHE A 766 -25.00 -3.86 3.60
N ARG A 767 -24.96 -4.90 2.76
CA ARG A 767 -23.79 -5.75 2.61
C ARG A 767 -23.84 -6.57 1.32
N ALA A 768 -23.05 -6.13 0.34
CA ALA A 768 -22.89 -6.82 -0.93
C ALA A 768 -22.42 -8.28 -0.75
N ASN A 769 -23.05 -9.21 -1.48
CA ASN A 769 -22.59 -10.60 -1.52
C ASN A 769 -21.55 -10.79 -2.64
N GLY A 770 -20.46 -11.49 -2.33
CA GLY A 770 -19.42 -11.82 -3.29
C GLY A 770 -18.74 -13.13 -2.95
N TRP A 771 -18.45 -13.93 -3.97
CA TRP A 771 -17.67 -15.16 -3.81
C TRP A 771 -16.23 -14.92 -4.24
N TYR A 772 -15.29 -15.26 -3.37
CA TYR A 772 -13.87 -15.20 -3.68
C TYR A 772 -13.24 -16.57 -3.45
N ALA A 773 -12.73 -17.18 -4.53
CA ALA A 773 -12.02 -18.44 -4.47
C ALA A 773 -10.85 -18.42 -5.46
N SER A 774 -9.65 -18.71 -4.95
CA SER A 774 -8.43 -18.83 -5.75
C SER A 774 -7.84 -20.21 -5.53
N PHE A 775 -7.94 -21.06 -6.55
CA PHE A 775 -7.51 -22.46 -6.46
C PHE A 775 -6.04 -22.65 -6.90
N TYR A 776 -5.59 -21.82 -7.83
CA TYR A 776 -4.25 -21.89 -8.40
C TYR A 776 -3.46 -20.67 -7.98
N ASN A 777 -2.36 -20.88 -7.26
CA ASN A 777 -1.55 -19.79 -6.76
C ASN A 777 -0.57 -19.29 -7.82
N GLU A 778 -0.35 -17.98 -7.81
CA GLU A 778 0.82 -17.39 -8.44
C GLU A 778 2.07 -17.75 -7.64
N LYS A 779 3.10 -18.24 -8.31
CA LYS A 779 4.41 -18.56 -7.76
C LYS A 779 5.26 -17.31 -7.81
N TYR A 780 5.62 -16.82 -6.64
CA TYR A 780 6.49 -15.67 -6.48
C TYR A 780 7.95 -16.08 -6.47
N GLY A 781 8.81 -15.16 -6.90
CA GLY A 781 10.24 -15.29 -6.73
C GLY A 781 10.63 -15.35 -5.25
N ARG A 782 11.56 -16.25 -4.91
CA ARG A 782 12.05 -16.47 -3.53
C ARG A 782 13.55 -16.29 -3.41
N LEU A 783 14.30 -16.38 -4.51
CA LEU A 783 15.72 -16.09 -4.51
C LEU A 783 15.91 -14.58 -4.61
N ALA A 784 16.68 -14.02 -3.69
CA ALA A 784 17.04 -12.60 -3.74
C ALA A 784 18.45 -12.44 -3.21
N TRP A 785 19.30 -11.74 -3.98
CA TRP A 785 20.59 -11.29 -3.51
C TRP A 785 20.44 -10.05 -2.65
N ASP A 786 21.16 -10.02 -1.54
CA ASP A 786 21.22 -8.89 -0.63
C ASP A 786 22.67 -8.59 -0.21
N SER A 787 22.89 -7.45 0.44
CA SER A 787 24.20 -7.04 0.93
C SER A 787 24.04 -6.23 2.22
N LYS A 788 24.30 -6.85 3.39
CA LYS A 788 24.20 -6.20 4.70
C LYS A 788 25.49 -5.41 4.99
N GLY A 789 25.39 -4.13 5.33
CA GLY A 789 26.57 -3.28 5.55
C GLY A 789 27.44 -3.08 4.30
N GLY A 790 26.96 -3.47 3.11
CA GLY A 790 27.72 -3.37 1.86
C GLY A 790 27.52 -2.05 1.12
N PHE A 791 26.29 -1.54 1.09
CA PHE A 791 25.88 -0.37 0.31
C PHE A 791 24.94 0.53 1.12
N GLU A 792 25.38 0.93 2.32
CA GLU A 792 24.60 1.74 3.26
C GLU A 792 25.15 3.17 3.39
N GLN A 793 24.35 4.03 4.02
CA GLN A 793 24.75 5.40 4.37
C GLN A 793 24.77 5.54 5.90
N ASN A 794 25.76 6.26 6.41
CA ASN A 794 25.91 6.55 7.82
C ASN A 794 25.55 8.01 8.09
N SER A 795 24.57 8.21 8.97
CA SER A 795 24.28 9.53 9.54
C SER A 795 25.29 9.82 10.65
N LEU A 796 25.77 11.05 10.72
CA LEU A 796 26.78 11.43 11.70
C LEU A 796 26.17 11.55 13.10
N THR A 797 26.88 11.01 14.08
CA THR A 797 26.56 11.20 15.50
C THR A 797 26.98 12.60 15.91
N LEU A 798 26.00 13.43 16.29
CA LEU A 798 26.23 14.81 16.72
C LEU A 798 26.41 14.90 18.24
N TYR A 799 27.52 15.49 18.66
CA TYR A 799 27.77 15.94 20.02
C TYR A 799 27.78 17.47 20.08
N ASN A 800 26.82 18.08 20.77
CA ASN A 800 26.59 19.54 20.72
C ASN A 800 26.30 20.18 22.09
N ARG A 801 26.93 19.66 23.14
CA ARG A 801 26.73 20.13 24.52
C ARG A 801 27.04 21.63 24.66
N ASP A 802 26.09 22.36 25.26
CA ASP A 802 26.15 23.81 25.47
C ASP A 802 26.39 24.65 24.19
N TRP A 803 26.16 24.08 23.01
CA TRP A 803 26.40 24.76 21.73
C TRP A 803 25.32 25.80 21.41
N ASN A 804 24.06 25.47 21.70
CA ASN A 804 22.96 26.41 21.70
C ASN A 804 22.69 26.85 23.14
N PRO A 805 22.36 28.13 23.39
CA PRO A 805 21.95 28.56 24.72
C PRO A 805 20.75 27.74 25.18
N GLY A 806 20.75 27.32 26.46
CA GLY A 806 19.69 26.50 27.03
C GLY A 806 18.37 27.25 27.01
N HIS A 807 17.53 26.97 26.01
CA HIS A 807 16.19 27.53 25.95
C HIS A 807 15.23 26.56 26.65
N SER A 808 15.16 26.64 27.98
CA SER A 808 14.02 26.09 28.72
C SER A 808 12.80 26.98 28.44
N ARG A 809 12.12 26.70 27.33
CA ARG A 809 10.71 27.04 27.13
C ARG A 809 10.06 25.92 26.35
N SER A 810 9.85 24.78 27.01
CA SER A 810 8.52 24.21 26.87
C SER A 810 7.61 25.26 27.49
N ALA A 811 6.93 26.08 26.68
CA ALA A 811 5.66 26.57 27.16
C ALA A 811 4.90 25.30 27.55
N GLU A 812 4.46 25.20 28.80
CA GLU A 812 3.44 24.21 29.13
C GLU A 812 2.38 24.36 28.06
N SER A 813 2.23 23.34 27.21
CA SER A 813 1.15 23.32 26.25
C SER A 813 -0.10 23.61 27.05
N PRO A 814 -0.93 24.61 26.70
CA PRO A 814 -2.13 24.89 27.46
C PRO A 814 -2.92 23.59 27.56
N TYR A 815 -2.94 23.02 28.76
CA TYR A 815 -3.76 21.87 29.05
C TYR A 815 -5.18 22.39 29.07
N PHE A 816 -5.98 21.98 28.08
CA PHE A 816 -7.42 22.11 28.22
C PHE A 816 -7.85 21.21 29.38
N ASP A 817 -8.84 21.67 30.15
CA ASP A 817 -9.47 20.86 31.18
C ASP A 817 -9.89 19.53 30.57
N HIS A 818 -9.33 18.44 31.09
CA HIS A 818 -9.72 17.08 30.74
C HIS A 818 -10.36 16.46 31.97
N ILE A 819 -11.40 15.67 31.75
CA ILE A 819 -12.01 14.88 32.81
C ILE A 819 -10.92 13.95 33.37
N ASN A 820 -10.70 14.00 34.69
CA ASN A 820 -9.78 13.07 35.36
C ASN A 820 -10.42 11.67 35.38
N TRP A 821 -9.90 10.76 34.55
CA TRP A 821 -10.46 9.44 34.38
C TRP A 821 -10.09 8.43 35.49
N PHE A 822 -9.38 8.82 36.56
CA PHE A 822 -8.95 7.93 37.65
C PHE A 822 -8.27 6.63 37.15
N GLY A 823 -7.53 6.71 36.05
CA GLY A 823 -6.86 5.55 35.43
C GLY A 823 -7.72 4.76 34.43
N TYR A 824 -8.92 5.21 34.09
CA TYR A 824 -9.76 4.61 33.05
C TYR A 824 -9.33 5.13 31.66
N SER A 825 -9.00 4.23 30.73
CA SER A 825 -8.60 4.58 29.36
C SER A 825 -9.39 3.74 28.36
N PHE A 826 -10.00 4.38 27.36
CA PHE A 826 -10.74 3.72 26.28
C PHE A 826 -9.84 3.02 25.24
N TYR A 827 -8.51 3.28 25.26
CA TYR A 827 -7.60 2.88 24.17
C TYR A 827 -6.54 1.83 24.55
N HIS A 828 -6.67 1.17 25.71
CA HIS A 828 -5.81 0.03 26.08
C HIS A 828 -6.60 -1.23 26.39
N PHE A 829 -7.18 -1.84 25.35
CA PHE A 829 -7.48 -3.27 25.36
C PHE A 829 -6.37 -4.03 24.61
N SER A 830 -5.14 -3.97 25.13
CA SER A 830 -4.06 -4.87 24.73
C SER A 830 -3.69 -5.79 25.91
N ARG A 831 -3.34 -7.03 25.58
CA ARG A 831 -3.19 -8.23 26.44
C ARG A 831 -2.28 -8.12 27.69
N GLU A 832 -1.70 -6.98 28.02
CA GLU A 832 -0.65 -6.86 29.05
C GLU A 832 -1.15 -6.64 30.49
N PHE A 833 -2.44 -6.36 30.72
CA PHE A 833 -2.96 -6.10 32.07
C PHE A 833 -3.15 -7.35 32.97
N ARG A 834 -2.61 -8.52 32.57
CA ARG A 834 -2.65 -9.75 33.39
C ARG A 834 -1.44 -9.95 34.31
N ARG A 835 -0.37 -9.15 34.19
CA ARG A 835 0.87 -9.37 34.98
C ARG A 835 1.10 -8.42 36.16
N TYR A 836 0.32 -7.36 36.32
CA TYR A 836 0.56 -6.37 37.40
C TYR A 836 -0.26 -6.57 38.66
N ARG A 837 -1.14 -7.58 38.74
CA ARG A 837 -1.96 -7.85 39.94
C ARG A 837 -1.46 -8.99 40.83
N SER A 838 -0.29 -9.58 40.55
CA SER A 838 0.29 -10.65 41.38
C SER A 838 1.46 -10.22 42.27
N ALA A 839 1.72 -8.91 42.42
CA ALA A 839 2.90 -8.41 43.14
C ALA A 839 2.60 -7.36 44.23
N VAL A 840 1.36 -7.32 44.75
CA VAL A 840 1.08 -6.63 46.03
C VAL A 840 0.19 -7.55 46.84
N GLY A 841 0.80 -8.27 47.78
CA GLY A 841 0.11 -9.18 48.68
C GLY A 841 -0.60 -8.45 49.82
N GLY A 842 -1.70 -9.07 50.26
CA GLY A 842 -1.99 -9.22 51.68
C GLY A 842 -2.86 -8.15 52.35
N ALA A 843 -4.18 -8.24 52.18
CA ALA A 843 -5.12 -7.98 53.26
C ALA A 843 -6.42 -8.78 53.05
N MET A 844 -6.71 -9.62 54.04
CA MET A 844 -7.93 -10.40 54.29
C MET A 844 -9.23 -9.74 53.81
N MET A 845 -10.10 -10.50 53.13
CA MET A 845 -11.49 -10.63 53.58
C MET A 845 -12.16 -11.89 53.02
N GLU A 846 -12.92 -12.53 53.90
CA GLU A 846 -13.54 -13.83 53.81
C GLU A 846 -14.59 -14.00 52.71
N SER A 847 -14.74 -15.26 52.33
CA SER A 847 -15.87 -15.86 51.64
C SER A 847 -17.23 -15.45 52.21
N VAL A 848 -18.18 -15.05 51.36
CA VAL A 848 -19.54 -15.61 51.41
C VAL A 848 -20.15 -15.66 50.00
N ALA A 849 -20.71 -16.84 49.71
CA ALA A 849 -21.47 -17.18 48.53
C ALA A 849 -22.67 -16.25 48.26
N ALA A 850 -22.96 -16.04 46.98
CA ALA A 850 -24.25 -15.58 46.52
C ALA A 850 -25.29 -16.72 46.55
N PRO A 851 -26.52 -16.43 46.98
CA PRO A 851 -27.72 -16.86 46.26
C PRO A 851 -28.67 -15.66 46.11
N ALA A 852 -29.71 -15.63 45.30
CA ALA A 852 -30.19 -16.36 44.14
C ALA A 852 -31.40 -15.55 43.63
N MET A 853 -31.65 -15.62 42.32
CA MET A 853 -32.96 -15.60 41.66
C MET A 853 -34.04 -14.53 42.00
N ALA A 854 -34.28 -13.69 41.00
CA ALA A 854 -35.54 -13.57 40.25
C ALA A 854 -36.89 -13.59 41.00
N LYS A 855 -37.68 -12.52 40.84
CA LYS A 855 -38.88 -12.46 39.96
C LYS A 855 -39.74 -11.21 40.23
N LYS A 856 -40.20 -10.61 39.12
CA LYS A 856 -41.54 -10.03 38.89
C LYS A 856 -42.18 -9.19 40.03
N ALA A 857 -42.45 -7.91 39.74
CA ALA A 857 -43.76 -7.44 39.28
C ALA A 857 -44.07 -6.02 39.77
N LEU A 858 -44.65 -5.26 38.83
CA LEU A 858 -45.55 -4.12 39.00
C LEU A 858 -45.03 -2.82 39.62
N ALA A 859 -45.09 -1.81 38.76
CA ALA A 859 -45.14 -0.39 39.06
C ALA A 859 -46.13 -0.04 40.18
N LEU A 860 -45.69 0.87 41.04
CA LEU A 860 -46.55 1.86 41.70
C LEU A 860 -45.73 3.13 41.91
N LYS A 861 -46.45 4.23 41.72
CA LYS A 861 -46.03 5.62 41.59
C LYS A 861 -45.29 6.19 42.80
N ASP A 862 -44.57 7.26 42.49
CA ASP A 862 -44.26 8.40 43.35
C ASP A 862 -45.25 8.63 44.50
N GLU A 863 -44.72 8.85 45.70
CA GLU A 863 -44.91 10.15 46.36
C GLU A 863 -43.88 10.38 47.49
N MET A 864 -43.37 11.61 47.50
CA MET A 864 -42.63 12.26 48.57
C MET A 864 -43.49 12.43 49.84
N SER A 865 -42.83 12.38 50.98
CA SER A 865 -43.17 13.10 52.22
C SER A 865 -41.90 13.84 52.64
N GLU A 866 -41.89 15.00 53.29
CA GLU A 866 -42.85 15.98 53.78
C GLU A 866 -41.98 17.18 54.21
N GLU A 867 -42.50 18.41 54.12
CA GLU A 867 -42.54 19.42 55.20
C GLU A 867 -42.74 20.85 54.64
N LYS A 868 -43.98 21.35 54.83
CA LYS A 868 -44.39 22.60 55.53
C LYS A 868 -43.51 23.86 55.41
N GLU A 869 -44.01 25.10 55.34
CA GLU A 869 -45.32 25.77 55.26
C GLU A 869 -45.01 27.29 55.24
N MET A 870 -45.70 28.13 54.45
CA MET A 870 -46.20 29.49 54.81
C MET A 870 -46.70 30.30 53.59
N ASP A 871 -48.03 30.53 53.56
CA ASP A 871 -48.80 31.78 53.29
C ASP A 871 -48.57 32.62 52.01
N ASP A 872 -49.57 33.19 51.31
CA ASP A 872 -51.01 33.45 51.58
C ASP A 872 -51.73 33.87 50.24
N LYS A 873 -53.06 33.57 50.14
CA LYS A 873 -54.16 34.15 49.29
C LYS A 873 -54.05 34.19 47.74
N ALA A 874 -54.96 33.60 46.94
CA ALA A 874 -56.44 33.76 46.74
C ALA A 874 -56.67 34.33 45.30
N VAL A 875 -57.64 34.01 44.44
CA VAL A 875 -58.88 33.20 44.39
C VAL A 875 -59.31 33.12 42.90
N GLY A 876 -60.05 32.07 42.52
CA GLY A 876 -60.94 32.03 41.33
C GLY A 876 -60.89 30.67 40.60
N ASP A 877 -61.74 29.70 40.97
CA ASP A 877 -63.02 29.37 40.30
C ASP A 877 -62.81 28.66 38.93
N LEU A 878 -63.35 27.48 38.57
CA LEU A 878 -64.56 26.77 38.97
C LEU A 878 -64.50 25.27 38.58
N GLN A 879 -65.45 24.54 39.16
CA GLN A 879 -65.64 23.09 39.32
C GLN A 879 -66.22 22.27 38.12
N PRO A 880 -66.38 20.93 38.29
CA PRO A 880 -66.46 19.89 37.24
C PRO A 880 -67.83 19.16 37.17
N GLY A 881 -67.92 18.04 36.43
CA GLY A 881 -68.96 17.00 36.59
C GLY A 881 -68.72 15.80 35.66
N MET A 882 -68.45 14.60 36.18
CA MET A 882 -69.40 13.50 36.52
C MET A 882 -69.81 12.63 35.32
N VAL A 883 -70.05 11.31 35.34
CA VAL A 883 -69.92 10.14 36.26
C VAL A 883 -70.35 8.89 35.44
N GLY A 884 -69.80 7.70 35.77
CA GLY A 884 -70.50 6.39 35.77
C GLY A 884 -70.43 5.53 34.48
N THR A 885 -69.77 4.36 34.41
CA THR A 885 -69.95 3.01 35.02
C THR A 885 -71.10 2.14 34.47
N GLN A 886 -70.71 1.13 33.66
CA GLN A 886 -71.03 -0.33 33.70
C GLN A 886 -72.50 -0.85 33.70
N PRO A 887 -72.78 -2.17 33.49
CA PRO A 887 -72.14 -3.23 32.67
C PRO A 887 -73.18 -4.13 31.88
N GLU A 888 -72.64 -5.17 31.22
CA GLU A 888 -73.21 -6.40 30.58
C GLU A 888 -74.44 -7.12 31.23
N PRO A 889 -74.94 -8.30 30.74
CA PRO A 889 -75.41 -8.74 29.38
C PRO A 889 -76.70 -9.64 29.42
N GLN A 890 -77.25 -10.05 28.25
CA GLN A 890 -77.81 -11.40 27.90
C GLN A 890 -79.05 -11.44 26.94
N LYS A 891 -78.83 -12.13 25.80
CA LYS A 891 -79.60 -13.24 25.15
C LYS A 891 -81.04 -13.11 24.58
N ALA A 892 -81.10 -13.37 23.26
CA ALA A 892 -81.83 -14.47 22.54
C ALA A 892 -83.29 -14.32 22.04
N LYS A 893 -83.55 -14.61 20.74
CA LYS A 893 -84.18 -15.85 20.15
C LYS A 893 -84.86 -15.66 18.76
N GLY A 894 -84.82 -16.71 17.92
CA GLY A 894 -85.85 -17.13 16.91
C GLY A 894 -85.41 -17.15 15.43
N GLU A 895 -85.02 -18.28 14.81
CA GLU A 895 -85.78 -19.26 13.95
C GLU A 895 -86.15 -18.74 12.52
N LYS A 896 -86.01 -19.42 11.35
CA LYS A 896 -85.81 -20.85 10.95
C LYS A 896 -85.51 -21.04 9.42
N GLN A 897 -84.89 -22.19 9.06
CA GLN A 897 -84.95 -23.04 7.81
C GLN A 897 -84.27 -22.57 6.48
N ASP A 898 -83.63 -23.40 5.62
CA ASP A 898 -83.21 -24.82 5.63
C ASP A 898 -82.15 -25.11 4.50
N LEU A 899 -81.20 -26.01 4.79
CA LEU A 899 -80.47 -27.03 3.98
C LEU A 899 -79.75 -26.72 2.63
N SER A 900 -78.41 -26.91 2.60
CA SER A 900 -77.73 -28.09 1.98
C SER A 900 -76.19 -27.96 1.95
N GLY A 901 -75.47 -29.06 2.23
CA GLY A 901 -74.09 -29.29 1.73
C GLY A 901 -72.92 -29.32 2.73
N GLU A 902 -72.80 -30.41 3.50
CA GLU A 902 -71.59 -31.10 4.02
C GLU A 902 -70.30 -30.33 4.45
N SER A 903 -70.12 -30.28 5.79
CA SER A 903 -68.94 -30.63 6.62
C SER A 903 -67.57 -30.89 5.95
N ALA A 904 -66.52 -30.13 6.31
CA ALA A 904 -65.50 -30.39 7.38
C ALA A 904 -64.19 -31.02 6.79
N HIS A 905 -62.95 -30.84 7.26
CA HIS A 905 -62.37 -30.37 8.53
C HIS A 905 -60.92 -29.88 8.28
N GLN A 906 -60.42 -29.12 9.25
CA GLN A 906 -59.03 -28.79 9.63
C GLN A 906 -57.83 -29.64 9.13
N LEU A 907 -56.76 -28.90 8.83
CA LEU A 907 -55.35 -29.06 9.25
C LEU A 907 -54.77 -30.47 9.40
N GLN A 908 -53.79 -30.79 8.55
CA GLN A 908 -52.55 -31.39 8.98
C GLN A 908 -51.38 -31.04 8.04
N ARG A 909 -50.19 -30.93 8.65
CA ARG A 909 -48.87 -30.86 8.02
C ARG A 909 -48.73 -31.93 6.92
N ASP A 910 -48.03 -31.60 5.83
CA ASP A 910 -46.88 -32.40 5.42
C ASP A 910 -46.01 -31.71 4.36
N SER A 911 -44.73 -32.00 4.51
CA SER A 911 -43.57 -31.82 3.64
C SER A 911 -43.80 -32.10 2.16
N PHE A 912 -43.13 -31.34 1.29
CA PHE A 912 -42.82 -31.77 -0.07
C PHE A 912 -41.32 -31.64 -0.37
N LEU A 913 -40.71 -32.82 -0.54
CA LEU A 913 -39.42 -33.07 -1.18
C LEU A 913 -39.44 -32.62 -2.65
N LEU A 914 -38.28 -32.21 -3.16
CA LEU A 914 -37.91 -32.47 -4.55
C LEU A 914 -36.59 -33.25 -4.56
N SER A 915 -36.69 -34.51 -4.97
CA SER A 915 -35.61 -35.43 -5.31
C SER A 915 -35.11 -35.16 -6.73
N CYS A 916 -33.80 -35.21 -6.96
CA CYS A 916 -33.23 -35.56 -8.26
C CYS A 916 -32.64 -36.97 -8.14
N ILE A 917 -33.01 -37.80 -9.11
CA ILE A 917 -32.78 -39.23 -9.25
C ILE A 917 -31.54 -39.42 -10.13
N ASP A 918 -30.65 -40.32 -9.70
CA ASP A 918 -29.64 -40.98 -10.53
C ASP A 918 -30.32 -42.01 -11.44
N ASP A 919 -29.99 -42.03 -12.73
CA ASP A 919 -29.69 -43.24 -13.51
C ASP A 919 -29.32 -42.91 -14.99
N GLU A 920 -28.30 -43.63 -15.46
CA GLU A 920 -27.58 -43.70 -16.77
C GLU A 920 -26.40 -42.73 -17.05
#